data_AF-A0A1M7HFU2-F1
#
_entry.id   AF-A0A1M7HFU2-F1
#
_cell.length_a   1.000
_cell.length_b   1.000
_cell.length_c   1.000
_cell.angle_alpha   90.00
_cell.angle_beta   90.00
_cell.angle_gamma   90.00
#
_symmetry.space_group_name_H-M   'P 1'
#
loop_
_entity.id
_entity.type
_entity.pdbx_description
1 polymer ?
#
loop_
_entity_poly.entity_id
_entity_poly.type
_entity_poly.pdbx_seq_one_letter_code
_entity_poly.pdbx_strand_id
1 'polypeptide(L)'
;MKKKTLLAGMLSACIVSSASVLSLTGAAADKVYGDANLDGTVDMSDCVLIMQSLANPSKYGITGTSELHITEEGKDLADVSERGNGLTLNDAVSIQRYLLGKIKSLPESFSDTQVPDTNHDDEVKTKIHLKDNAVTVEGKYAVADGSKVTISHSGSYTIDGTLTDGQIYVEVPDTKADKETVKLIFKGVNITGKSAPAIFVKNADKTSITIADGTENVISDGTSAYTGDNEKNAVIEAKDDITIKGDEAGTGVLTITANVQPAISCNNDIKFTGGITNIETLNETDANDAVKGKNSVLVKGGKLVISAQGDGIKSTKGNVDLEGGEISVKSGNDAVQAETAINISGGDIAAFGDKGLTSAGSVNIKGGELLVTSTDCQCENITSTDQNTLLFDFVKEWSKNNPITVTDASKKVLFDKNTLKKYKYAIVSSSKLGSDEYKLFAGGIKQKHSTGSTFKSGKPASYKEVNNDMENEEQLYSELFSQQTIHKIDIKMAEAEWDNLIKNASKEEWTPCDVVIDGETFKNVAIRTKGNSSLMMAKNGKYSFRIKMDKYDKELNYHGLTEFCMNNMLSDASCMRDILCYNAMYEVGGVAPHAAHTDMYLNGELYSFYLLAEQPGTTVAERYAVDDDSVLYKATEKAGGENGGWGGFSGDSYCSFTENMPLDRFDVKFGKDDEFKHIQDIKTAINKLTPTDYKFIEDVIDVPSFLKGFAVNSIFCNYDSYNGSLAHNYYLMYSGGKAYFVGWDYNLCLGNFTGGASSVTSDIKTSLYQSTVADRPLAKLLQVPEYYDMYVDIVNDIMDYYSDPEAYVAEYAKKIRSHVQADPRGSFTVEDFDANTSKSAEGLQYSEEDAAGGWGNWAGFGNGDANGENDGWTGFGNGDTNGGNGGWAGFGNGDANGGNGAWAGFGNGDGNGGWPGFGGDASLDWANMDWSNMDWGDMDWGDMDFGGGMFGGGQTSVVDFLIKRFEIIREALKN
;
A
#
# COMPACT_ATOMS: atom_id res chain seq x y z
N MET A 1 -30.24 37.24 53.28
CA MET A 1 -31.67 37.54 53.63
C MET A 1 -32.53 36.62 52.74
N LYS A 2 -33.54 35.88 53.22
CA LYS A 2 -34.98 36.27 53.32
C LYS A 2 -35.46 37.01 52.04
N LYS A 3 -36.42 36.57 51.21
CA LYS A 3 -37.49 35.51 51.23
C LYS A 3 -37.76 35.00 49.78
N LYS A 4 -38.27 33.77 49.49
CA LYS A 4 -39.70 33.33 49.24
C LYS A 4 -40.54 34.31 48.38
N THR A 5 -41.44 33.95 47.44
CA THR A 5 -42.22 32.71 47.04
C THR A 5 -42.77 32.95 45.60
N LEU A 6 -42.99 32.03 44.64
CA LEU A 6 -43.73 30.73 44.50
C LEU A 6 -45.28 30.81 44.32
N LEU A 7 -45.79 30.19 43.22
CA LEU A 7 -47.19 29.97 42.74
C LEU A 7 -48.01 31.24 42.36
N ALA A 8 -48.88 31.35 41.32
CA ALA A 8 -49.66 30.45 40.41
C ALA A 8 -51.14 30.21 40.79
N GLY A 9 -52.10 30.37 39.85
CA GLY A 9 -53.52 29.96 40.03
C GLY A 9 -54.65 30.68 39.22
N MET A 10 -54.95 30.18 38.02
CA MET A 10 -56.28 29.96 37.36
C MET A 10 -57.54 30.87 37.52
N LEU A 11 -58.08 31.27 36.34
CA LEU A 11 -59.48 31.14 35.82
C LEU A 11 -60.74 31.76 36.50
N SER A 12 -61.38 32.70 35.79
CA SER A 12 -62.83 32.76 35.41
C SER A 12 -63.01 33.89 34.35
N ALA A 13 -63.65 33.76 33.18
CA ALA A 13 -65.00 33.29 32.82
C ALA A 13 -66.11 34.27 33.25
N CYS A 14 -67.13 34.66 32.47
CA CYS A 14 -67.53 34.40 31.05
C CYS A 14 -68.62 35.45 30.65
N ILE A 15 -69.12 35.66 29.40
CA ILE A 15 -68.91 35.03 28.08
C ILE A 15 -68.27 36.05 27.09
N VAL A 16 -68.75 36.52 25.92
CA VAL A 16 -70.00 36.43 25.09
C VAL A 16 -69.64 36.23 23.59
N SER A 17 -70.63 36.07 22.72
CA SER A 17 -70.62 35.46 21.38
C SER A 17 -70.30 36.35 20.16
N SER A 18 -69.59 35.74 19.20
CA SER A 18 -69.87 35.66 17.74
C SER A 18 -69.84 36.90 16.82
N ALA A 19 -68.85 36.92 15.93
CA ALA A 19 -69.01 37.08 14.47
C ALA A 19 -67.82 36.37 13.77
N SER A 20 -67.82 36.22 12.43
CA SER A 20 -66.85 35.39 11.71
C SER A 20 -66.39 35.97 10.36
N VAL A 21 -65.21 35.52 9.92
CA VAL A 21 -64.60 35.66 8.57
C VAL A 21 -64.16 37.06 8.14
N LEU A 22 -62.85 37.25 8.00
CA LEU A 22 -62.23 37.63 6.70
C LEU A 22 -60.69 37.63 6.80
N SER A 23 -60.04 37.01 5.81
CA SER A 23 -58.61 37.17 5.54
C SER A 23 -58.40 38.30 4.54
N LEU A 24 -57.47 39.21 4.80
CA LEU A 24 -56.94 40.13 3.80
C LEU A 24 -55.41 40.08 3.82
N THR A 25 -54.85 39.69 2.68
CA THR A 25 -53.43 39.78 2.37
C THR A 25 -53.08 41.24 2.06
N GLY A 26 -52.20 41.86 2.85
CA GLY A 26 -51.56 43.11 2.45
C GLY A 26 -50.50 42.80 1.38
N ALA A 27 -50.68 43.34 0.18
CA ALA A 27 -49.61 43.39 -0.82
C ALA A 27 -48.58 44.46 -0.41
N ALA A 28 -47.34 44.34 -0.90
CA ALA A 28 -46.46 45.50 -0.98
C ALA A 28 -47.09 46.52 -1.94
N ALA A 29 -47.19 47.78 -1.52
CA ALA A 29 -47.68 48.86 -2.38
C ALA A 29 -46.60 49.23 -3.41
N ASP A 30 -47.01 49.54 -4.64
CA ASP A 30 -46.12 50.11 -5.65
C ASP A 30 -45.60 51.48 -5.17
N LYS A 31 -44.32 51.79 -5.42
CA LYS A 31 -43.73 53.10 -5.08
C LYS A 31 -44.40 54.23 -5.87
N VAL A 32 -45.09 55.13 -5.18
CA VAL A 32 -45.72 56.32 -5.76
C VAL A 32 -44.73 57.50 -5.72
N TYR A 33 -43.94 57.67 -6.79
CA TYR A 33 -43.05 58.83 -6.89
C TYR A 33 -43.84 60.14 -6.98
N GLY A 34 -43.49 61.11 -6.14
CA GLY A 34 -44.20 62.37 -5.94
C GLY A 34 -45.06 62.43 -4.67
N ASP A 35 -45.36 61.28 -4.05
CA ASP A 35 -46.04 61.22 -2.74
C ASP A 35 -45.02 61.53 -1.63
N ALA A 36 -45.08 62.74 -1.10
CA ALA A 36 -44.18 63.21 -0.04
C ALA A 36 -44.80 63.03 1.35
N ASN A 37 -46.12 62.91 1.43
CA ASN A 37 -46.87 62.90 2.68
C ASN A 37 -47.23 61.47 3.18
N LEU A 38 -47.15 60.48 2.28
CA LEU A 38 -47.49 59.06 2.41
C LEU A 38 -49.01 58.74 2.54
N ASP A 39 -49.87 59.50 1.88
CA ASP A 39 -51.32 59.24 1.78
C ASP A 39 -51.72 58.31 0.62
N GLY A 40 -50.78 57.97 -0.26
CA GLY A 40 -50.99 57.10 -1.42
C GLY A 40 -51.43 57.83 -2.68
N THR A 41 -51.41 59.17 -2.68
CA THR A 41 -51.68 60.00 -3.86
C THR A 41 -50.56 61.01 -4.11
N VAL A 42 -50.61 61.69 -5.26
CA VAL A 42 -49.69 62.78 -5.62
C VAL A 42 -50.55 64.02 -5.86
N ASP A 43 -50.33 65.06 -5.06
CA ASP A 43 -51.23 66.21 -4.99
C ASP A 43 -50.48 67.52 -4.59
N MET A 44 -51.20 68.61 -4.36
CA MET A 44 -50.59 69.90 -4.00
C MET A 44 -50.04 69.93 -2.56
N SER A 45 -50.52 69.04 -1.68
CA SER A 45 -50.04 68.91 -0.31
C SER A 45 -48.60 68.40 -0.25
N ASP A 46 -48.18 67.51 -1.17
CA ASP A 46 -46.79 67.06 -1.31
C ASP A 46 -45.88 68.22 -1.68
N CYS A 47 -46.29 68.98 -2.70
CA CYS A 47 -45.58 70.20 -3.11
C CYS A 47 -45.41 71.16 -1.93
N VAL A 48 -46.45 71.30 -1.10
CA VAL A 48 -46.47 72.14 0.10
C VAL A 48 -45.59 71.56 1.21
N LEU A 49 -45.57 70.24 1.43
CA LEU A 49 -44.76 69.58 2.45
C LEU A 49 -43.27 69.68 2.10
N ILE A 50 -42.90 69.51 0.83
CA ILE A 50 -41.54 69.76 0.30
C ILE A 50 -41.13 71.22 0.52
N MET A 51 -42.00 72.18 0.15
CA MET A 51 -41.71 73.60 0.38
C MET A 51 -41.62 73.93 1.88
N GLN A 52 -42.40 73.29 2.75
CA GLN A 52 -42.38 73.50 4.21
C GLN A 52 -41.18 72.84 4.89
N SER A 53 -40.76 71.63 4.47
CA SER A 53 -39.59 70.94 5.00
C SER A 53 -38.30 71.69 4.68
N LEU A 54 -38.21 72.27 3.47
CA LEU A 54 -37.08 73.10 3.05
C LEU A 54 -37.09 74.49 3.69
N ALA A 55 -38.26 75.13 3.86
CA ALA A 55 -38.36 76.46 4.44
C ALA A 55 -38.32 76.49 5.98
N ASN A 56 -38.69 75.39 6.66
CA ASN A 56 -38.67 75.27 8.12
C ASN A 56 -38.40 73.81 8.56
N PRO A 57 -37.18 73.29 8.35
CA PRO A 57 -36.83 71.90 8.65
C PRO A 57 -36.98 71.52 10.12
N SER A 58 -36.79 72.46 11.06
CA SER A 58 -37.01 72.22 12.50
C SER A 58 -38.47 71.99 12.89
N LYS A 59 -39.42 72.26 11.98
CA LYS A 59 -40.83 71.88 12.14
C LYS A 59 -41.28 70.79 11.17
N TYR A 60 -40.81 70.78 9.93
CA TYR A 60 -41.36 69.94 8.85
C TYR A 60 -40.34 69.02 8.14
N GLY A 61 -39.05 69.07 8.51
CA GLY A 61 -38.05 68.11 8.04
C GLY A 61 -38.15 66.75 8.76
N ILE A 62 -37.25 65.82 8.42
CA ILE A 62 -37.22 64.42 8.92
C ILE A 62 -37.33 64.29 10.46
N THR A 63 -36.79 65.27 11.19
CA THR A 63 -36.78 65.34 12.67
C THR A 63 -37.61 66.51 13.20
N GLY A 64 -38.59 66.95 12.41
CA GLY A 64 -39.42 68.13 12.66
C GLY A 64 -40.41 67.93 13.81
N THR A 65 -40.77 69.03 14.47
CA THR A 65 -41.72 69.04 15.61
C THR A 65 -43.21 68.98 15.23
N SER A 66 -43.55 68.82 13.94
CA SER A 66 -44.92 68.65 13.44
C SER A 66 -45.29 67.17 13.34
N GLU A 67 -46.48 66.76 13.78
CA GLU A 67 -47.02 65.41 13.51
C GLU A 67 -47.18 65.12 12.00
N LEU A 68 -47.19 66.19 11.19
CA LEU A 68 -47.14 66.16 9.73
C LEU A 68 -45.79 66.74 9.27
N HIS A 69 -44.68 66.08 9.62
CA HIS A 69 -43.35 66.37 9.07
C HIS A 69 -43.02 65.35 7.96
N ILE A 70 -42.15 65.70 7.02
CA ILE A 70 -41.74 64.73 5.97
C ILE A 70 -40.97 63.58 6.60
N THR A 71 -41.20 62.34 6.18
CA THR A 71 -40.44 61.16 6.61
C THR A 71 -39.23 60.93 5.69
N GLU A 72 -38.33 59.99 6.02
CA GLU A 72 -37.27 59.62 5.07
C GLU A 72 -37.82 58.91 3.83
N GLU A 73 -38.89 58.12 3.97
CA GLU A 73 -39.57 57.47 2.84
C GLU A 73 -40.32 58.48 1.97
N GLY A 74 -41.07 59.41 2.57
CA GLY A 74 -41.68 60.52 1.85
C GLY A 74 -40.65 61.41 1.17
N LYS A 75 -39.43 61.55 1.72
CA LYS A 75 -38.31 62.25 1.08
C LYS A 75 -37.70 61.46 -0.09
N ASP A 76 -37.59 60.14 -0.01
CA ASP A 76 -37.15 59.28 -1.14
C ASP A 76 -38.17 59.25 -2.29
N LEU A 77 -39.46 59.31 -1.99
CA LEU A 77 -40.52 59.41 -2.99
C LEU A 77 -40.70 60.83 -3.54
N ALA A 78 -40.43 61.87 -2.74
CA ALA A 78 -40.45 63.26 -3.16
C ALA A 78 -39.23 63.71 -3.97
N ASP A 79 -38.09 63.03 -3.89
CA ASP A 79 -36.93 63.25 -4.75
C ASP A 79 -37.23 62.75 -6.18
N VAL A 80 -37.55 63.68 -7.08
CA VAL A 80 -38.09 63.41 -8.42
C VAL A 80 -37.49 64.29 -9.53
N SER A 81 -36.65 65.27 -9.20
CA SER A 81 -36.03 66.23 -10.13
C SER A 81 -34.51 66.14 -10.09
N GLU A 82 -33.91 65.44 -11.06
CA GLU A 82 -32.51 64.98 -11.04
C GLU A 82 -32.26 64.03 -9.87
N ARG A 83 -33.20 63.07 -9.70
CA ARG A 83 -33.30 62.17 -8.56
C ARG A 83 -31.95 61.59 -8.13
N GLY A 84 -31.68 61.67 -6.82
CA GLY A 84 -30.39 61.37 -6.21
C GLY A 84 -29.56 62.62 -5.88
N ASN A 85 -29.98 63.82 -6.29
CA ASN A 85 -29.45 65.08 -5.79
C ASN A 85 -29.98 65.44 -4.37
N GLY A 86 -31.07 64.81 -3.95
CA GLY A 86 -31.75 65.05 -2.67
C GLY A 86 -32.67 66.27 -2.70
N LEU A 87 -33.73 66.21 -1.91
CA LEU A 87 -34.91 67.07 -2.01
C LEU A 87 -34.63 68.59 -2.20
N THR A 88 -35.15 69.15 -3.29
CA THR A 88 -35.02 70.55 -3.69
C THR A 88 -36.39 71.23 -3.91
N LEU A 89 -36.38 72.51 -4.29
CA LEU A 89 -37.59 73.20 -4.78
C LEU A 89 -38.00 72.78 -6.20
N ASN A 90 -37.09 72.19 -6.99
CA ASN A 90 -37.40 71.73 -8.35
C ASN A 90 -38.29 70.48 -8.33
N ASP A 91 -38.24 69.69 -7.26
CA ASP A 91 -39.08 68.52 -7.02
C ASP A 91 -40.56 68.92 -6.88
N ALA A 92 -40.84 69.90 -6.01
CA ALA A 92 -42.17 70.49 -5.91
C ALA A 92 -42.65 71.12 -7.24
N VAL A 93 -41.74 71.66 -8.05
CA VAL A 93 -42.06 72.17 -9.40
C VAL A 93 -42.33 71.02 -10.39
N SER A 94 -41.64 69.89 -10.28
CA SER A 94 -41.85 68.71 -11.11
C SER A 94 -43.18 68.04 -10.78
N ILE A 95 -43.53 67.92 -9.50
CA ILE A 95 -44.87 67.48 -9.06
C ILE A 95 -45.95 68.45 -9.56
N GLN A 96 -45.78 69.77 -9.39
CA GLN A 96 -46.72 70.76 -9.98
C GLN A 96 -46.85 70.61 -11.51
N ARG A 97 -45.77 70.30 -12.22
CA ARG A 97 -45.79 70.06 -13.67
C ARG A 97 -46.43 68.72 -14.04
N TYR A 98 -46.33 67.70 -13.21
CA TYR A 98 -47.05 66.43 -13.35
C TYR A 98 -48.56 66.64 -13.18
N LEU A 99 -48.97 67.31 -12.10
CA LEU A 99 -50.37 67.68 -11.83
C LEU A 99 -51.00 68.57 -12.91
N LEU A 100 -50.20 69.44 -13.56
CA LEU A 100 -50.61 70.27 -14.70
C LEU A 100 -50.51 69.55 -16.07
N GLY A 101 -50.22 68.25 -16.09
CA GLY A 101 -50.11 67.43 -17.30
C GLY A 101 -49.00 67.87 -18.26
N LYS A 102 -47.94 68.53 -17.75
CA LYS A 102 -46.79 69.02 -18.51
C LYS A 102 -45.68 67.97 -18.63
N ILE A 103 -45.62 67.03 -17.69
CA ILE A 103 -44.84 65.80 -17.76
C ILE A 103 -45.78 64.61 -17.50
N LYS A 104 -45.38 63.40 -17.90
CA LYS A 104 -46.27 62.21 -17.92
C LYS A 104 -46.08 61.24 -16.75
N SER A 105 -44.99 61.38 -16.01
CA SER A 105 -44.54 60.47 -14.96
C SER A 105 -43.59 61.21 -14.03
N LEU A 106 -43.38 60.65 -12.84
CA LEU A 106 -42.30 60.99 -11.93
C LEU A 106 -41.47 59.70 -11.68
N PRO A 107 -40.14 59.78 -11.47
CA PRO A 107 -39.29 60.98 -11.55
C PRO A 107 -39.26 61.63 -12.94
N GLU A 108 -38.94 62.93 -13.00
CA GLU A 108 -38.72 63.65 -14.27
C GLU A 108 -37.32 63.38 -14.85
N SER A 109 -36.32 63.25 -13.99
CA SER A 109 -34.91 63.01 -14.36
C SER A 109 -34.11 62.41 -13.20
N PHE A 110 -32.87 61.99 -13.47
CA PHE A 110 -31.88 61.47 -12.51
C PHE A 110 -30.58 62.29 -12.61
N SER A 111 -29.75 62.31 -11.56
CA SER A 111 -28.47 63.07 -11.57
C SER A 111 -27.28 62.25 -12.09
N ASP A 112 -26.42 62.89 -12.90
CA ASP A 112 -25.22 62.31 -13.52
C ASP A 112 -23.97 62.32 -12.59
N THR A 113 -24.06 62.85 -11.36
CA THR A 113 -22.92 62.89 -10.41
C THR A 113 -23.12 61.96 -9.21
N GLN A 114 -22.43 60.81 -9.21
CA GLN A 114 -22.20 60.00 -8.01
C GLN A 114 -21.27 60.76 -7.02
N VAL A 115 -21.20 60.47 -5.71
CA VAL A 115 -21.76 59.40 -4.87
C VAL A 115 -22.23 60.04 -3.54
N PRO A 116 -23.17 59.43 -2.80
CA PRO A 116 -22.88 59.25 -1.37
C PRO A 116 -23.29 57.87 -0.79
N ASP A 117 -22.29 57.16 -0.29
CA ASP A 117 -22.30 56.43 0.98
C ASP A 117 -23.55 55.63 1.37
N THR A 118 -23.77 54.49 0.70
CA THR A 118 -24.39 53.35 1.38
C THR A 118 -23.34 52.69 2.26
N ASN A 119 -23.64 52.55 3.56
CA ASN A 119 -22.80 51.79 4.49
C ASN A 119 -22.43 50.42 3.92
N HIS A 120 -21.17 50.02 4.14
CA HIS A 120 -20.71 48.65 3.97
C HIS A 120 -21.34 47.78 5.07
N ASP A 121 -22.57 47.29 4.88
CA ASP A 121 -23.08 46.08 5.56
C ASP A 121 -24.40 45.58 4.96
N ASP A 122 -24.27 44.92 3.81
CA ASP A 122 -25.06 43.72 3.48
C ASP A 122 -24.21 42.90 2.49
N GLU A 123 -23.07 42.35 2.95
CA GLU A 123 -22.33 41.35 2.17
C GLU A 123 -23.32 40.26 1.76
N VAL A 124 -23.51 40.06 0.45
CA VAL A 124 -24.49 39.10 -0.10
C VAL A 124 -24.28 37.74 0.57
N LYS A 125 -25.20 37.39 1.47
CA LYS A 125 -25.15 36.20 2.32
C LYS A 125 -26.38 35.36 2.04
N THR A 126 -26.23 34.44 1.11
CA THR A 126 -27.32 33.61 0.61
C THR A 126 -27.04 32.15 1.00
N LYS A 127 -28.04 31.44 1.53
CA LYS A 127 -27.95 29.99 1.75
C LYS A 127 -28.59 29.22 0.60
N ILE A 128 -28.04 28.06 0.29
CA ILE A 128 -28.50 27.18 -0.78
C ILE A 128 -28.56 25.76 -0.20
N HIS A 129 -29.77 25.30 0.10
CA HIS A 129 -30.01 23.97 0.67
C HIS A 129 -30.39 23.00 -0.44
N LEU A 130 -29.59 21.96 -0.61
CA LEU A 130 -29.66 20.94 -1.64
C LEU A 130 -30.50 19.74 -1.16
N LYS A 131 -31.51 19.33 -1.94
CA LYS A 131 -32.57 18.40 -1.51
C LYS A 131 -32.91 17.36 -2.59
N ASP A 132 -31.93 16.50 -2.89
CA ASP A 132 -31.91 15.34 -3.80
C ASP A 132 -32.23 15.62 -5.27
N ASN A 133 -33.40 16.19 -5.56
CA ASN A 133 -33.89 16.58 -6.89
C ASN A 133 -34.39 18.03 -6.94
N ALA A 134 -34.23 18.80 -5.85
CA ALA A 134 -34.64 20.19 -5.73
C ALA A 134 -33.59 21.02 -4.98
N VAL A 135 -33.61 22.34 -5.20
CA VAL A 135 -32.83 23.31 -4.41
C VAL A 135 -33.76 24.35 -3.78
N THR A 136 -33.46 24.78 -2.55
CA THR A 136 -34.13 25.94 -1.92
C THR A 136 -33.12 26.99 -1.50
N VAL A 137 -33.40 28.25 -1.84
CA VAL A 137 -32.51 29.40 -1.62
C VAL A 137 -33.07 30.32 -0.53
N GLU A 138 -32.21 30.73 0.41
CA GLU A 138 -32.50 31.79 1.39
C GLU A 138 -31.56 32.98 1.16
N GLY A 139 -31.99 34.00 0.40
CA GLY A 139 -31.20 35.20 0.18
C GLY A 139 -31.50 35.90 -1.14
N LYS A 140 -30.50 36.60 -1.69
CA LYS A 140 -30.54 37.32 -2.98
C LYS A 140 -29.62 36.64 -4.00
N TYR A 141 -29.83 36.95 -5.28
CA TYR A 141 -28.92 36.66 -6.40
C TYR A 141 -28.56 35.18 -6.69
N ALA A 142 -29.28 34.23 -6.07
CA ALA A 142 -29.36 32.84 -6.51
C ALA A 142 -30.82 32.46 -6.79
N VAL A 143 -31.05 31.65 -7.83
CA VAL A 143 -32.38 31.19 -8.27
C VAL A 143 -32.35 29.68 -8.51
N ALA A 144 -33.27 28.94 -7.90
CA ALA A 144 -33.43 27.50 -8.12
C ALA A 144 -34.39 27.21 -9.29
N ASP A 145 -34.02 26.24 -10.12
CA ASP A 145 -34.83 25.67 -11.20
C ASP A 145 -34.67 24.14 -11.16
N GLY A 146 -35.60 23.45 -10.50
CA GLY A 146 -35.46 22.02 -10.18
C GLY A 146 -34.21 21.74 -9.33
N SER A 147 -33.34 20.85 -9.81
CA SER A 147 -32.04 20.51 -9.22
C SER A 147 -30.88 21.40 -9.70
N LYS A 148 -31.17 22.45 -10.50
CA LYS A 148 -30.19 23.48 -10.88
C LYS A 148 -30.35 24.70 -9.96
N VAL A 149 -29.23 25.34 -9.61
CA VAL A 149 -29.22 26.67 -9.01
C VAL A 149 -28.32 27.61 -9.79
N THR A 150 -28.87 28.75 -10.24
CA THR A 150 -28.16 29.80 -10.97
C THR A 150 -27.81 30.95 -10.03
N ILE A 151 -26.53 31.22 -9.85
CA ILE A 151 -25.96 32.36 -9.13
C ILE A 151 -25.59 33.43 -10.16
N SER A 152 -26.00 34.68 -9.94
CA SER A 152 -25.87 35.77 -10.92
C SER A 152 -25.08 37.00 -10.48
N HIS A 153 -24.62 37.05 -9.23
CA HIS A 153 -23.82 38.16 -8.68
C HIS A 153 -22.73 37.61 -7.75
N SER A 154 -21.70 38.40 -7.49
CA SER A 154 -20.72 38.16 -6.43
C SER A 154 -21.37 38.08 -5.03
N GLY A 155 -20.65 37.49 -4.08
CA GLY A 155 -21.20 37.26 -2.74
C GLY A 155 -20.70 35.98 -2.07
N SER A 156 -21.21 35.74 -0.87
CA SER A 156 -20.95 34.57 -0.03
C SER A 156 -22.17 33.65 -0.01
N TYR A 157 -22.06 32.53 -0.73
CA TYR A 157 -23.10 31.52 -0.89
C TYR A 157 -22.77 30.31 -0.03
N THR A 158 -23.48 30.13 1.09
CA THR A 158 -23.31 28.95 1.95
C THR A 158 -24.18 27.80 1.43
N ILE A 159 -23.60 26.62 1.24
CA ILE A 159 -24.24 25.50 0.55
C ILE A 159 -24.11 24.24 1.40
N ASP A 160 -25.22 23.50 1.56
CA ASP A 160 -25.29 22.26 2.32
C ASP A 160 -26.35 21.30 1.72
N GLY A 161 -26.20 20.00 1.99
CA GLY A 161 -27.12 18.94 1.56
C GLY A 161 -26.71 18.23 0.26
N THR A 162 -27.66 17.50 -0.33
CA THR A 162 -27.41 16.55 -1.43
C THR A 162 -28.13 16.92 -2.73
N LEU A 163 -27.51 16.70 -3.88
CA LEU A 163 -28.15 16.58 -5.19
C LEU A 163 -27.74 15.26 -5.85
N THR A 164 -28.73 14.46 -6.23
CA THR A 164 -28.53 13.13 -6.85
C THR A 164 -28.38 13.21 -8.37
N ASP A 165 -28.90 14.26 -9.01
CA ASP A 165 -28.54 14.72 -10.36
C ASP A 165 -28.84 16.22 -10.45
N GLY A 166 -27.83 17.08 -10.45
CA GLY A 166 -28.02 18.53 -10.45
C GLY A 166 -26.74 19.35 -10.57
N GLN A 167 -26.88 20.68 -10.48
CA GLN A 167 -25.84 21.63 -10.87
C GLN A 167 -25.88 22.94 -10.08
N ILE A 168 -24.71 23.38 -9.58
CA ILE A 168 -24.45 24.79 -9.25
C ILE A 168 -23.93 25.49 -10.51
N TYR A 169 -24.59 26.57 -10.93
CA TYR A 169 -24.28 27.31 -12.15
C TYR A 169 -24.02 28.78 -11.82
N VAL A 170 -22.90 29.34 -12.30
CA VAL A 170 -22.51 30.74 -12.03
C VAL A 170 -22.43 31.51 -13.35
N GLU A 171 -23.29 32.51 -13.52
CA GLU A 171 -23.42 33.32 -14.74
C GLU A 171 -23.69 34.78 -14.34
N VAL A 172 -22.61 35.55 -14.14
CA VAL A 172 -22.69 36.97 -13.72
C VAL A 172 -22.94 37.86 -14.97
N PRO A 173 -24.11 38.52 -15.13
CA PRO A 173 -24.47 39.13 -16.43
C PRO A 173 -23.56 40.27 -16.91
N ASP A 174 -22.90 41.00 -16.01
CA ASP A 174 -21.86 41.97 -16.34
C ASP A 174 -20.71 41.90 -15.34
N THR A 175 -19.68 41.11 -15.68
CA THR A 175 -18.45 40.94 -14.90
C THR A 175 -17.55 42.19 -14.85
N LYS A 176 -17.92 43.28 -15.53
CA LYS A 176 -17.21 44.57 -15.44
C LYS A 176 -17.91 45.54 -14.49
N ALA A 177 -19.22 45.39 -14.29
CA ALA A 177 -19.95 46.03 -13.22
C ALA A 177 -19.71 45.30 -11.88
N ASP A 178 -19.78 43.97 -11.91
CA ASP A 178 -19.60 43.11 -10.74
C ASP A 178 -18.28 42.30 -10.84
N LYS A 179 -17.24 42.83 -10.19
CA LYS A 179 -15.86 42.30 -10.21
C LYS A 179 -15.45 41.55 -8.95
N GLU A 180 -16.35 41.49 -7.96
CA GLU A 180 -16.04 40.84 -6.69
C GLU A 180 -16.20 39.31 -6.82
N THR A 181 -15.63 38.57 -5.87
CA THR A 181 -15.57 37.10 -5.98
C THR A 181 -16.92 36.46 -5.68
N VAL A 182 -17.34 35.50 -6.52
CA VAL A 182 -18.41 34.55 -6.20
C VAL A 182 -17.82 33.49 -5.26
N LYS A 183 -18.10 33.59 -3.95
CA LYS A 183 -17.59 32.69 -2.91
C LYS A 183 -18.64 31.60 -2.64
N LEU A 184 -18.40 30.39 -3.12
CA LEU A 184 -19.13 29.21 -2.70
C LEU A 184 -18.50 28.71 -1.39
N ILE A 185 -19.31 28.37 -0.39
CA ILE A 185 -18.87 27.90 0.93
C ILE A 185 -19.59 26.58 1.21
N PHE A 186 -18.87 25.46 1.11
CA PHE A 186 -19.46 24.12 1.23
C PHE A 186 -19.44 23.64 2.68
N LYS A 187 -20.60 23.17 3.18
CA LYS A 187 -20.81 22.72 4.56
C LYS A 187 -21.57 21.38 4.61
N GLY A 188 -20.98 20.34 4.06
CA GLY A 188 -21.65 19.04 3.88
C GLY A 188 -22.41 18.99 2.56
N VAL A 189 -21.72 19.33 1.47
CA VAL A 189 -22.26 19.31 0.10
C VAL A 189 -21.99 17.95 -0.54
N ASN A 190 -23.02 17.31 -1.09
CA ASN A 190 -22.89 16.11 -1.93
C ASN A 190 -23.59 16.34 -3.28
N ILE A 191 -22.86 16.38 -4.39
CA ILE A 191 -23.46 16.64 -5.73
C ILE A 191 -22.95 15.63 -6.75
N THR A 192 -23.86 14.82 -7.26
CA THR A 192 -23.68 14.13 -8.54
C THR A 192 -24.30 14.96 -9.67
N GLY A 193 -23.57 15.24 -10.73
CA GLY A 193 -24.09 15.79 -11.99
C GLY A 193 -24.00 14.75 -13.11
N LYS A 194 -25.13 14.20 -13.57
CA LYS A 194 -25.14 13.06 -14.55
C LYS A 194 -25.24 13.51 -16.01
N SER A 195 -25.87 14.65 -16.26
CA SER A 195 -26.12 15.19 -17.60
C SER A 195 -25.41 16.52 -17.88
N ALA A 196 -24.83 17.12 -16.84
CA ALA A 196 -24.10 18.38 -16.86
C ALA A 196 -23.11 18.40 -15.67
N PRO A 197 -22.08 19.27 -15.72
CA PRO A 197 -21.16 19.46 -14.60
C PRO A 197 -21.89 19.76 -13.30
N ALA A 198 -21.46 19.13 -12.21
CA ALA A 198 -21.94 19.38 -10.86
C ALA A 198 -21.70 20.84 -10.44
N ILE A 199 -20.60 21.45 -10.92
CA ILE A 199 -20.34 22.89 -10.85
C ILE A 199 -19.99 23.39 -12.26
N PHE A 200 -20.68 24.42 -12.73
CA PHE A 200 -20.37 25.10 -13.98
C PHE A 200 -20.30 26.61 -13.77
N VAL A 201 -19.10 27.17 -13.71
CA VAL A 201 -18.87 28.62 -13.81
C VAL A 201 -18.89 29.00 -15.29
N LYS A 202 -20.05 29.50 -15.76
CA LYS A 202 -20.24 29.97 -17.12
C LYS A 202 -19.47 31.26 -17.38
N ASN A 203 -19.50 32.21 -16.44
CA ASN A 203 -18.63 33.38 -16.38
C ASN A 203 -18.73 34.13 -15.04
N ALA A 204 -17.61 34.67 -14.57
CA ALA A 204 -17.46 35.54 -13.40
C ALA A 204 -16.11 36.29 -13.49
N ASP A 205 -15.86 37.36 -12.71
CA ASP A 205 -14.48 37.88 -12.61
C ASP A 205 -13.57 36.86 -11.87
N LYS A 206 -14.06 36.33 -10.73
CA LYS A 206 -13.45 35.21 -9.99
C LYS A 206 -14.52 34.38 -9.29
N THR A 207 -14.31 33.06 -9.22
CA THR A 207 -15.05 32.16 -8.32
C THR A 207 -14.10 31.55 -7.29
N SER A 208 -14.55 31.36 -6.05
CA SER A 208 -13.81 30.57 -5.06
C SER A 208 -14.69 29.56 -4.34
N ILE A 209 -14.25 28.30 -4.27
CA ILE A 209 -14.80 27.25 -3.41
C ILE A 209 -14.07 27.29 -2.08
N THR A 210 -14.82 27.42 -0.99
CA THR A 210 -14.35 27.42 0.40
C THR A 210 -14.85 26.15 1.07
N ILE A 211 -13.94 25.26 1.45
CA ILE A 211 -14.24 23.99 2.10
C ILE A 211 -14.26 24.24 3.61
N ALA A 212 -15.44 24.18 4.23
CA ALA A 212 -15.59 24.59 5.63
C ALA A 212 -14.99 23.58 6.61
N ASP A 213 -14.43 24.09 7.70
CA ASP A 213 -13.75 23.30 8.72
C ASP A 213 -14.66 22.23 9.35
N GLY A 214 -14.11 21.02 9.53
CA GLY A 214 -14.82 19.85 10.04
C GLY A 214 -15.94 19.32 9.13
N THR A 215 -15.99 19.68 7.85
CA THR A 215 -16.99 19.18 6.90
C THR A 215 -16.38 18.33 5.79
N GLU A 216 -17.08 17.25 5.43
CA GLU A 216 -16.78 16.43 4.25
C GLU A 216 -17.72 16.84 3.12
N ASN A 217 -17.17 16.99 1.91
CA ASN A 217 -17.91 17.44 0.74
C ASN A 217 -17.53 16.56 -0.45
N VAL A 218 -18.51 16.07 -1.21
CA VAL A 218 -18.34 15.07 -2.27
C VAL A 218 -18.94 15.58 -3.57
N ILE A 219 -18.20 15.48 -4.66
CA ILE A 219 -18.66 15.91 -5.99
C ILE A 219 -18.32 14.83 -7.02
N SER A 220 -19.29 14.45 -7.86
CA SER A 220 -19.09 13.45 -8.91
C SER A 220 -19.83 13.77 -10.21
N ASP A 221 -19.41 13.13 -11.29
CA ASP A 221 -20.28 12.87 -12.43
C ASP A 221 -21.11 11.59 -12.21
N GLY A 222 -21.89 11.18 -13.23
CA GLY A 222 -22.51 9.86 -13.30
C GLY A 222 -21.66 8.84 -14.09
N THR A 223 -22.09 7.58 -14.09
CA THR A 223 -21.45 6.46 -14.81
C THR A 223 -21.70 6.48 -16.33
N SER A 224 -21.79 7.66 -16.95
CA SER A 224 -22.05 7.85 -18.38
C SER A 224 -21.54 9.22 -18.84
N ALA A 225 -21.07 9.30 -20.08
CA ALA A 225 -20.56 10.56 -20.62
C ALA A 225 -21.65 11.63 -20.74
N TYR A 226 -21.26 12.88 -20.50
CA TYR A 226 -22.12 14.03 -20.80
C TYR A 226 -22.42 14.13 -22.30
N THR A 227 -23.52 14.78 -22.66
CA THR A 227 -23.99 14.87 -24.05
C THR A 227 -24.34 16.31 -24.45
N GLY A 228 -24.36 16.58 -25.76
CA GLY A 228 -24.59 17.93 -26.29
C GLY A 228 -23.51 18.92 -25.84
N ASP A 229 -23.90 20.13 -25.47
CA ASP A 229 -22.99 21.21 -25.06
C ASP A 229 -22.13 20.90 -23.82
N ASN A 230 -22.42 19.79 -23.11
CA ASN A 230 -21.66 19.33 -21.95
C ASN A 230 -20.65 18.21 -22.25
N GLU A 231 -20.61 17.64 -23.46
CA GLU A 231 -19.76 16.48 -23.86
C GLU A 231 -18.28 16.60 -23.47
N LYS A 232 -17.76 17.82 -23.28
CA LYS A 232 -16.34 18.12 -23.03
C LYS A 232 -16.10 18.99 -21.79
N ASN A 233 -17.09 19.12 -20.91
CA ASN A 233 -16.99 19.88 -19.67
C ASN A 233 -16.63 18.92 -18.51
N ALA A 234 -15.72 19.33 -17.63
CA ALA A 234 -15.35 18.55 -16.45
C ALA A 234 -16.46 18.47 -15.39
N VAL A 235 -16.28 17.65 -14.35
CA VAL A 235 -17.17 17.62 -13.16
C VAL A 235 -17.29 19.01 -12.52
N ILE A 236 -16.16 19.71 -12.40
CA ILE A 236 -16.06 21.13 -12.08
C ILE A 236 -15.51 21.86 -13.31
N GLU A 237 -16.38 22.52 -14.06
CA GLU A 237 -16.03 23.27 -15.26
C GLU A 237 -16.07 24.78 -14.99
N ALA A 238 -15.00 25.50 -15.31
CA ALA A 238 -14.92 26.95 -15.15
C ALA A 238 -14.43 27.65 -16.42
N LYS A 239 -15.20 28.62 -16.92
CA LYS A 239 -14.78 29.43 -18.08
C LYS A 239 -13.93 30.65 -17.70
N ASP A 240 -13.92 31.02 -16.41
CA ASP A 240 -13.08 32.04 -15.78
C ASP A 240 -12.35 31.48 -14.53
N ASP A 241 -11.61 32.32 -13.81
CA ASP A 241 -10.74 31.94 -12.67
C ASP A 241 -11.47 31.19 -11.54
N ILE A 242 -10.85 30.11 -11.05
CA ILE A 242 -11.37 29.32 -9.92
C ILE A 242 -10.31 29.09 -8.83
N THR A 243 -10.65 29.39 -7.58
CA THR A 243 -9.81 29.16 -6.40
C THR A 243 -10.44 28.15 -5.46
N ILE A 244 -9.72 27.09 -5.08
CA ILE A 244 -10.10 26.15 -4.03
C ILE A 244 -9.28 26.46 -2.76
N LYS A 245 -9.96 26.53 -1.62
CA LYS A 245 -9.37 26.89 -0.32
C LYS A 245 -10.16 26.25 0.83
N GLY A 246 -9.56 26.19 2.02
CA GLY A 246 -10.25 25.88 3.27
C GLY A 246 -10.73 27.14 4.01
N ASP A 247 -11.49 26.94 5.08
CA ASP A 247 -11.63 27.90 6.18
C ASP A 247 -10.33 27.94 7.05
N GLU A 248 -10.33 28.69 8.15
CA GLU A 248 -9.12 29.09 8.92
C GLU A 248 -8.26 27.93 9.46
N ALA A 249 -8.85 26.78 9.82
CA ALA A 249 -8.08 25.63 10.30
C ALA A 249 -7.70 24.64 9.19
N GLY A 250 -8.23 24.80 7.97
CA GLY A 250 -7.89 23.97 6.81
C GLY A 250 -8.31 22.49 6.91
N THR A 251 -9.21 22.16 7.82
CA THR A 251 -9.64 20.78 8.16
C THR A 251 -10.79 20.25 7.30
N GLY A 252 -11.44 21.10 6.51
CA GLY A 252 -12.49 20.71 5.59
C GLY A 252 -11.96 19.85 4.42
N VAL A 253 -12.72 18.81 4.07
CA VAL A 253 -12.40 17.86 2.98
C VAL A 253 -13.33 18.07 1.79
N LEU A 254 -12.76 18.07 0.59
CA LEU A 254 -13.45 18.01 -0.69
C LEU A 254 -12.93 16.82 -1.50
N THR A 255 -13.78 15.83 -1.75
CA THR A 255 -13.48 14.67 -2.61
C THR A 255 -14.21 14.82 -3.94
N ILE A 256 -13.47 14.70 -5.05
CA ILE A 256 -13.98 14.81 -6.42
C ILE A 256 -13.71 13.50 -7.15
N THR A 257 -14.76 12.76 -7.51
CA THR A 257 -14.66 11.48 -8.23
C THR A 257 -15.23 11.62 -9.63
N ALA A 258 -14.36 11.60 -10.64
CA ALA A 258 -14.73 11.70 -12.05
C ALA A 258 -14.69 10.31 -12.71
N ASN A 259 -15.86 9.69 -12.81
CA ASN A 259 -16.08 8.35 -13.32
C ASN A 259 -15.87 8.28 -14.83
N VAL A 260 -16.29 9.31 -15.58
CA VAL A 260 -16.26 9.35 -17.05
C VAL A 260 -15.68 10.66 -17.61
N GLN A 261 -15.82 11.79 -16.90
CA GLN A 261 -15.30 13.10 -17.29
C GLN A 261 -13.88 13.38 -16.74
N PRO A 262 -13.23 14.48 -17.17
CA PRO A 262 -12.16 15.12 -16.40
C PRO A 262 -12.70 15.69 -15.09
N ALA A 263 -11.88 15.78 -14.03
CA ALA A 263 -12.37 16.24 -12.73
C ALA A 263 -12.50 17.77 -12.62
N ILE A 264 -11.44 18.53 -12.91
CA ILE A 264 -11.47 20.00 -12.89
C ILE A 264 -10.87 20.57 -14.18
N SER A 265 -11.62 21.44 -14.86
CA SER A 265 -11.21 22.14 -16.08
C SER A 265 -11.47 23.64 -15.96
N CYS A 266 -10.46 24.45 -16.27
CA CYS A 266 -10.56 25.91 -16.24
C CYS A 266 -9.96 26.56 -17.49
N ASN A 267 -10.70 27.51 -18.09
CA ASN A 267 -10.22 28.29 -19.24
C ASN A 267 -9.20 29.39 -18.90
N ASN A 268 -9.03 29.72 -17.61
CA ASN A 268 -8.03 30.65 -17.10
C ASN A 268 -7.15 29.97 -16.04
N ASP A 269 -7.10 30.48 -14.80
CA ASP A 269 -6.25 29.96 -13.72
C ASP A 269 -7.02 29.08 -12.71
N ILE A 270 -6.38 27.99 -12.27
CA ILE A 270 -6.80 27.19 -11.10
C ILE A 270 -5.85 27.47 -9.93
N LYS A 271 -6.38 27.77 -8.74
CA LYS A 271 -5.59 28.16 -7.56
C LYS A 271 -5.98 27.34 -6.33
N PHE A 272 -5.10 26.49 -5.81
CA PHE A 272 -5.27 25.76 -4.54
C PHE A 272 -4.51 26.49 -3.43
N THR A 273 -5.18 26.83 -2.34
CA THR A 273 -4.61 27.71 -1.30
C THR A 273 -4.84 27.28 0.15
N GLY A 274 -5.60 26.19 0.38
CA GLY A 274 -5.89 25.64 1.71
C GLY A 274 -6.93 24.52 1.66
N GLY A 275 -7.22 23.90 2.81
CA GLY A 275 -8.14 22.76 2.90
C GLY A 275 -7.54 21.44 2.42
N ILE A 276 -8.32 20.38 2.43
CA ILE A 276 -7.95 19.05 1.91
C ILE A 276 -8.78 18.79 0.65
N THR A 277 -8.12 18.56 -0.49
CA THR A 277 -8.78 18.17 -1.75
C THR A 277 -8.25 16.82 -2.24
N ASN A 278 -9.16 15.86 -2.41
CA ASN A 278 -8.89 14.55 -3.01
C ASN A 278 -9.53 14.50 -4.40
N ILE A 279 -8.81 14.03 -5.41
CA ILE A 279 -9.30 13.97 -6.79
C ILE A 279 -8.99 12.61 -7.41
N GLU A 280 -10.02 11.94 -7.90
CA GLU A 280 -9.92 10.66 -8.60
C GLU A 280 -10.47 10.80 -10.02
N THR A 281 -9.74 10.32 -11.03
CA THR A 281 -10.33 10.01 -12.34
C THR A 281 -10.28 8.49 -12.56
N LEU A 282 -11.40 7.92 -13.01
CA LEU A 282 -11.58 6.46 -13.11
C LEU A 282 -11.73 5.97 -14.56
N ASN A 283 -11.81 6.89 -15.52
CA ASN A 283 -11.92 6.55 -16.95
C ASN A 283 -10.55 6.20 -17.54
N GLU A 284 -10.22 4.91 -17.51
CA GLU A 284 -9.00 4.35 -18.11
C GLU A 284 -8.98 4.43 -19.64
N THR A 285 -10.14 4.52 -20.30
CA THR A 285 -10.23 4.52 -21.78
C THR A 285 -9.88 5.87 -22.39
N ASP A 286 -10.40 6.96 -21.82
CA ASP A 286 -10.11 8.33 -22.28
C ASP A 286 -8.89 8.95 -21.58
N ALA A 287 -8.33 8.26 -20.56
CA ALA A 287 -7.18 8.71 -19.75
C ALA A 287 -7.34 10.17 -19.27
N ASN A 288 -8.36 10.42 -18.47
CA ASN A 288 -8.77 11.79 -18.13
C ASN A 288 -7.81 12.51 -17.15
N ASP A 289 -7.44 13.74 -17.53
CA ASP A 289 -6.73 14.69 -16.67
C ASP A 289 -7.53 15.02 -15.40
N ALA A 290 -6.86 15.09 -14.24
CA ALA A 290 -7.50 15.48 -12.98
C ALA A 290 -7.65 17.00 -12.83
N VAL A 291 -6.55 17.76 -12.93
CA VAL A 291 -6.55 19.23 -12.79
C VAL A 291 -6.02 19.88 -14.06
N LYS A 292 -6.89 20.57 -14.80
CA LYS A 292 -6.59 21.12 -16.13
C LYS A 292 -6.80 22.63 -16.19
N GLY A 293 -5.75 23.37 -15.85
CA GLY A 293 -5.68 24.81 -16.12
C GLY A 293 -5.34 25.08 -17.58
N LYS A 294 -5.74 26.25 -18.07
CA LYS A 294 -5.38 26.71 -19.42
C LYS A 294 -4.38 27.85 -19.40
N ASN A 295 -4.49 28.80 -18.48
CA ASN A 295 -3.48 29.83 -18.28
C ASN A 295 -2.46 29.38 -17.22
N SER A 296 -2.91 28.97 -16.03
CA SER A 296 -2.03 28.42 -15.00
C SER A 296 -2.72 27.45 -14.04
N VAL A 297 -1.91 26.68 -13.30
CA VAL A 297 -2.33 26.04 -12.05
C VAL A 297 -1.33 26.43 -10.95
N LEU A 298 -1.83 26.97 -9.84
CA LEU A 298 -1.05 27.34 -8.65
C LEU A 298 -1.46 26.46 -7.47
N VAL A 299 -0.50 25.86 -6.77
CA VAL A 299 -0.70 25.23 -5.45
C VAL A 299 0.16 25.96 -4.43
N LYS A 300 -0.48 26.58 -3.43
CA LYS A 300 0.15 27.46 -2.44
C LYS A 300 0.06 26.92 -1.01
N GLY A 301 -0.89 26.03 -0.75
CA GLY A 301 -1.18 25.51 0.58
C GLY A 301 -2.39 24.57 0.59
N GLY A 302 -2.62 23.91 1.72
CA GLY A 302 -3.56 22.80 1.84
C GLY A 302 -2.92 21.44 1.52
N LYS A 303 -3.76 20.40 1.47
CA LYS A 303 -3.40 19.05 1.02
C LYS A 303 -4.11 18.75 -0.29
N LEU A 304 -3.36 18.30 -1.30
CA LEU A 304 -3.88 17.92 -2.61
C LEU A 304 -3.46 16.49 -2.94
N VAL A 305 -4.42 15.56 -2.95
CA VAL A 305 -4.21 14.16 -3.30
C VAL A 305 -4.89 13.87 -4.63
N ILE A 306 -4.16 13.32 -5.60
CA ILE A 306 -4.64 13.05 -6.96
C ILE A 306 -4.33 11.60 -7.35
N SER A 307 -5.33 10.87 -7.84
CA SER A 307 -5.18 9.60 -8.57
C SER A 307 -5.87 9.72 -9.93
N ALA A 308 -5.10 10.01 -10.97
CA ALA A 308 -5.59 10.28 -12.33
C ALA A 308 -5.20 9.17 -13.32
N GLN A 309 -6.05 8.86 -14.29
CA GLN A 309 -5.69 8.04 -15.46
C GLN A 309 -4.96 8.86 -16.54
N GLY A 310 -5.26 10.16 -16.64
CA GLY A 310 -4.53 11.11 -17.49
C GLY A 310 -3.40 11.78 -16.75
N ASP A 311 -3.26 13.09 -16.95
CA ASP A 311 -2.31 13.91 -16.20
C ASP A 311 -2.85 14.26 -14.81
N GLY A 312 -1.94 14.40 -13.85
CA GLY A 312 -2.27 14.87 -12.50
C GLY A 312 -2.60 16.36 -12.48
N ILE A 313 -1.58 17.20 -12.70
CA ILE A 313 -1.69 18.66 -12.70
C ILE A 313 -1.18 19.22 -14.04
N LYS A 314 -2.05 19.91 -14.79
CA LYS A 314 -1.83 20.28 -16.19
C LYS A 314 -2.09 21.75 -16.46
N SER A 315 -1.17 22.43 -17.14
CA SER A 315 -1.33 23.79 -17.67
C SER A 315 -1.07 23.84 -19.16
N THR A 316 -2.15 24.03 -19.94
CA THR A 316 -2.11 23.88 -21.41
C THR A 316 -1.62 25.10 -22.19
N LYS A 317 -1.24 26.21 -21.53
CA LYS A 317 -0.57 27.37 -22.16
C LYS A 317 0.49 28.09 -21.31
N GLY A 318 0.39 28.06 -19.98
CA GLY A 318 1.31 28.78 -19.10
C GLY A 318 1.99 27.84 -18.10
N ASN A 319 1.98 28.24 -16.83
CA ASN A 319 2.78 27.57 -15.79
C ASN A 319 1.98 26.53 -14.99
N VAL A 320 2.70 25.60 -14.36
CA VAL A 320 2.29 25.04 -13.06
C VAL A 320 3.26 25.56 -11.99
N ASP A 321 2.71 26.24 -10.98
CA ASP A 321 3.47 26.88 -9.91
C ASP A 321 3.15 26.18 -8.56
N LEU A 322 4.14 25.57 -7.93
CA LEU A 322 4.04 24.84 -6.67
C LEU A 322 4.83 25.60 -5.59
N GLU A 323 4.13 26.46 -4.85
CA GLU A 323 4.70 27.33 -3.81
C GLU A 323 4.62 26.73 -2.40
N GLY A 324 3.69 25.78 -2.16
CA GLY A 324 3.46 25.20 -0.84
C GLY A 324 2.31 24.20 -0.79
N GLY A 325 2.12 23.59 0.39
CA GLY A 325 1.13 22.54 0.64
C GLY A 325 1.75 21.13 0.72
N GLU A 326 0.90 20.14 1.00
CA GLU A 326 1.21 18.72 0.89
C GLU A 326 0.59 18.19 -0.41
N ILE A 327 1.39 17.65 -1.33
CA ILE A 327 0.95 17.31 -2.68
C ILE A 327 1.34 15.85 -2.97
N SER A 328 0.34 14.99 -3.18
CA SER A 328 0.54 13.61 -3.62
C SER A 328 -0.20 13.38 -4.94
N VAL A 329 0.54 13.07 -6.00
CA VAL A 329 0.00 12.89 -7.35
C VAL A 329 0.44 11.53 -7.90
N LYS A 330 -0.55 10.71 -8.24
CA LYS A 330 -0.42 9.48 -9.00
C LYS A 330 -1.15 9.67 -10.32
N SER A 331 -0.44 9.62 -11.45
CA SER A 331 -1.00 9.80 -12.79
C SER A 331 -0.76 8.59 -13.69
N GLY A 332 -1.65 8.35 -14.66
CA GLY A 332 -1.38 7.42 -15.76
C GLY A 332 -0.34 8.02 -16.69
N ASN A 333 -0.54 9.27 -17.13
CA ASN A 333 0.44 10.00 -17.96
C ASN A 333 1.33 10.94 -17.11
N ASP A 334 1.33 12.24 -17.37
CA ASP A 334 2.25 13.21 -16.75
C ASP A 334 1.79 13.58 -15.33
N ALA A 335 2.63 13.43 -14.31
CA ALA A 335 2.24 13.81 -12.94
C ALA A 335 2.09 15.34 -12.83
N VAL A 336 3.03 16.09 -13.42
CA VAL A 336 2.88 17.54 -13.65
C VAL A 336 3.27 17.90 -15.09
N GLN A 337 2.38 18.59 -15.80
CA GLN A 337 2.58 19.05 -17.17
C GLN A 337 2.36 20.57 -17.28
N ALA A 338 3.30 21.30 -17.91
CA ALA A 338 3.11 22.72 -18.21
C ALA A 338 3.70 23.14 -19.56
N GLU A 339 2.98 23.95 -20.33
CA GLU A 339 3.48 24.50 -21.60
C GLU A 339 4.68 25.44 -21.40
N THR A 340 4.58 26.43 -20.49
CA THR A 340 5.61 27.48 -20.33
C THR A 340 6.67 27.14 -19.28
N ALA A 341 6.25 26.72 -18.08
CA ALA A 341 7.20 26.34 -17.01
C ALA A 341 6.54 25.52 -15.90
N ILE A 342 7.33 24.65 -15.26
CA ILE A 342 7.02 24.10 -13.94
C ILE A 342 7.93 24.79 -12.94
N ASN A 343 7.36 25.49 -11.95
CA ASN A 343 8.12 26.19 -10.92
C ASN A 343 7.82 25.59 -9.55
N ILE A 344 8.82 25.04 -8.86
CA ILE A 344 8.68 24.46 -7.53
C ILE A 344 9.50 25.32 -6.56
N SER A 345 8.85 26.01 -5.63
CA SER A 345 9.51 26.89 -4.65
C SER A 345 9.24 26.51 -3.19
N GLY A 346 8.31 25.59 -2.93
CA GLY A 346 8.02 25.07 -1.60
C GLY A 346 7.02 23.91 -1.63
N GLY A 347 6.66 23.43 -0.44
CA GLY A 347 5.74 22.29 -0.26
C GLY A 347 6.45 20.97 0.02
N ASP A 348 5.67 19.98 0.42
CA ASP A 348 6.06 18.57 0.51
C ASP A 348 5.36 17.82 -0.63
N ILE A 349 6.14 17.29 -1.58
CA ILE A 349 5.65 16.91 -2.91
C ILE A 349 6.09 15.48 -3.24
N ALA A 350 5.13 14.68 -3.69
CA ALA A 350 5.28 13.31 -4.12
C ALA A 350 4.54 13.13 -5.46
N ALA A 351 5.27 12.97 -6.57
CA ALA A 351 4.69 12.97 -7.92
C ALA A 351 5.13 11.75 -8.74
N PHE A 352 4.18 10.88 -9.08
CA PHE A 352 4.40 9.57 -9.67
C PHE A 352 3.58 9.43 -10.95
N GLY A 353 4.24 9.47 -12.11
CA GLY A 353 3.59 9.30 -13.41
C GLY A 353 4.29 8.26 -14.26
N ASP A 354 3.79 7.99 -15.47
CA ASP A 354 4.64 7.34 -16.48
C ASP A 354 5.77 8.32 -16.89
N LYS A 355 5.43 9.62 -16.90
CA LYS A 355 6.35 10.77 -16.91
C LYS A 355 6.14 11.65 -15.67
N GLY A 356 7.24 12.12 -15.08
CA GLY A 356 7.23 12.81 -13.79
C GLY A 356 6.86 14.28 -13.89
N LEU A 357 7.81 15.10 -14.35
CA LEU A 357 7.58 16.52 -14.68
C LEU A 357 7.84 16.71 -16.18
N THR A 358 6.89 17.28 -16.91
CA THR A 358 6.97 17.49 -18.36
C THR A 358 6.69 18.95 -18.70
N SER A 359 7.68 19.65 -19.23
CA SER A 359 7.48 21.02 -19.73
C SER A 359 8.13 21.26 -21.08
N ALA A 360 7.40 21.93 -21.97
CA ALA A 360 7.94 22.41 -23.25
C ALA A 360 8.86 23.63 -23.06
N GLY A 361 8.76 24.31 -21.91
CA GLY A 361 9.74 25.28 -21.41
C GLY A 361 10.54 24.75 -20.23
N SER A 362 10.74 25.58 -19.20
CA SER A 362 11.70 25.31 -18.11
C SER A 362 11.09 24.58 -16.91
N VAL A 363 11.83 23.64 -16.32
CA VAL A 363 11.52 23.06 -15.00
C VAL A 363 12.49 23.64 -13.96
N ASN A 364 11.96 24.45 -13.03
CA ASN A 364 12.73 25.24 -12.07
C ASN A 364 12.47 24.77 -10.63
N ILE A 365 13.47 24.16 -9.98
CA ILE A 365 13.36 23.69 -8.58
C ILE A 365 14.15 24.64 -7.67
N LYS A 366 13.47 25.25 -6.70
CA LYS A 366 13.99 26.30 -5.81
C LYS A 366 13.81 26.05 -4.32
N GLY A 367 12.93 25.13 -3.95
CA GLY A 367 12.63 24.77 -2.57
C GLY A 367 11.67 23.59 -2.49
N GLY A 368 11.34 23.18 -1.27
CA GLY A 368 10.42 22.07 -0.97
C GLY A 368 11.13 20.75 -0.68
N GLU A 369 10.36 19.76 -0.23
CA GLU A 369 10.82 18.38 -0.06
C GLU A 369 10.13 17.54 -1.16
N LEU A 370 10.87 17.16 -2.18
CA LEU A 370 10.35 16.69 -3.47
C LEU A 370 10.84 15.28 -3.77
N LEU A 371 9.90 14.34 -3.95
CA LEU A 371 10.10 13.12 -4.73
C LEU A 371 9.29 13.21 -6.03
N VAL A 372 9.95 13.01 -7.16
CA VAL A 372 9.28 12.68 -8.43
C VAL A 372 9.78 11.32 -8.89
N THR A 373 8.93 10.45 -9.43
CA THR A 373 9.37 9.26 -10.17
C THR A 373 8.63 9.09 -11.51
N SER A 374 9.28 8.37 -12.42
CA SER A 374 8.74 8.04 -13.75
C SER A 374 9.28 6.70 -14.28
N THR A 375 8.56 6.13 -15.26
CA THR A 375 8.94 4.90 -15.96
C THR A 375 9.59 5.18 -17.32
N ASP A 376 9.09 6.18 -18.04
CA ASP A 376 9.35 6.31 -19.48
C ASP A 376 10.63 7.11 -19.78
N CYS A 377 10.87 8.19 -19.04
CA CYS A 377 12.07 9.00 -19.16
C CYS A 377 12.42 9.75 -17.86
N GLN A 378 13.70 10.16 -17.76
CA GLN A 378 14.14 11.19 -16.82
C GLN A 378 13.60 12.55 -17.28
N CYS A 379 13.22 13.41 -16.34
CA CYS A 379 12.73 14.75 -16.65
C CYS A 379 13.75 15.59 -17.43
N GLU A 380 13.34 16.06 -18.61
CA GLU A 380 14.12 16.99 -19.43
C GLU A 380 13.98 18.44 -18.93
N ASN A 381 14.76 19.36 -19.50
CA ASN A 381 14.68 20.81 -19.23
C ASN A 381 14.99 21.30 -17.79
N ILE A 382 15.37 20.43 -16.86
CA ILE A 382 16.03 20.80 -15.59
C ILE A 382 17.49 21.19 -15.88
N THR A 383 17.71 22.44 -16.26
CA THR A 383 19.05 22.96 -16.61
C THR A 383 19.82 23.57 -15.44
N SER A 384 19.12 24.06 -14.41
CA SER A 384 19.70 24.55 -13.17
C SER A 384 18.64 24.56 -12.04
N THR A 385 19.07 24.44 -10.78
CA THR A 385 18.17 24.46 -9.62
C THR A 385 18.73 25.37 -8.51
N ASP A 386 17.88 26.15 -7.84
CA ASP A 386 18.32 26.99 -6.71
C ASP A 386 18.49 26.15 -5.43
N GLN A 387 17.68 25.10 -5.25
CA GLN A 387 17.89 24.06 -4.22
C GLN A 387 18.78 22.93 -4.77
N ASN A 388 19.41 22.19 -3.86
CA ASN A 388 20.19 21.01 -4.19
C ASN A 388 19.26 19.86 -4.63
N THR A 389 19.59 19.24 -5.77
CA THR A 389 18.73 18.26 -6.45
C THR A 389 19.56 17.12 -7.03
N LEU A 390 19.05 15.90 -6.89
CA LEU A 390 19.60 14.65 -7.37
C LEU A 390 18.63 14.05 -8.40
N LEU A 391 19.13 13.67 -9.57
CA LEU A 391 18.42 12.91 -10.60
C LEU A 391 19.03 11.51 -10.69
N PHE A 392 18.18 10.49 -10.76
CA PHE A 392 18.57 9.08 -10.86
C PHE A 392 17.98 8.45 -12.13
N ASP A 393 18.78 7.58 -12.75
CA ASP A 393 18.49 6.78 -13.95
C ASP A 393 18.94 5.36 -13.62
N PHE A 394 17.97 4.53 -13.22
CA PHE A 394 18.18 3.20 -12.67
C PHE A 394 18.30 2.13 -13.76
N VAL A 395 19.15 1.12 -13.55
CA VAL A 395 19.34 0.02 -14.51
C VAL A 395 18.08 -0.84 -14.63
N LYS A 396 17.38 -1.08 -13.53
CA LYS A 396 16.11 -1.82 -13.44
C LYS A 396 14.94 -0.90 -13.10
N GLU A 397 13.74 -1.31 -13.49
CA GLU A 397 12.49 -0.77 -12.95
C GLU A 397 12.23 -1.33 -11.54
N TRP A 398 12.03 -0.44 -10.58
CA TRP A 398 11.61 -0.78 -9.22
C TRP A 398 10.09 -0.90 -9.16
N SER A 399 9.60 -1.87 -8.38
CA SER A 399 8.17 -2.01 -8.11
C SER A 399 7.66 -0.90 -7.17
N LYS A 400 6.35 -0.61 -7.16
CA LYS A 400 5.76 0.32 -6.19
C LYS A 400 5.98 -0.16 -4.74
N ASN A 401 5.81 0.71 -3.75
CA ASN A 401 6.13 0.44 -2.34
C ASN A 401 7.64 0.23 -2.06
N ASN A 402 8.51 0.58 -3.02
CA ASN A 402 9.94 0.71 -2.80
C ASN A 402 10.29 2.17 -2.49
N PRO A 403 10.56 2.53 -1.22
CA PRO A 403 10.91 3.90 -0.87
C PRO A 403 12.27 4.30 -1.41
N ILE A 404 12.44 5.62 -1.60
CA ILE A 404 13.72 6.25 -1.93
C ILE A 404 14.19 7.02 -0.70
N THR A 405 15.29 6.54 -0.12
CA THR A 405 15.88 7.08 1.11
C THR A 405 17.28 7.60 0.83
N VAL A 406 17.62 8.78 1.36
CA VAL A 406 18.97 9.36 1.29
C VAL A 406 19.48 9.61 2.71
N THR A 407 20.65 9.06 3.03
CA THR A 407 21.29 9.20 4.35
C THR A 407 22.68 9.83 4.25
N ASP A 408 23.14 10.47 5.33
CA ASP A 408 24.54 10.84 5.45
C ASP A 408 25.43 9.63 5.80
N ALA A 409 26.75 9.85 5.84
CA ALA A 409 27.72 8.80 6.17
C ALA A 409 27.51 8.13 7.55
N SER A 410 26.75 8.75 8.46
CA SER A 410 26.41 8.22 9.79
C SER A 410 25.07 7.44 9.83
N LYS A 411 24.51 7.10 8.66
CA LYS A 411 23.16 6.52 8.45
C LYS A 411 21.99 7.43 8.85
N LYS A 412 22.22 8.69 9.21
CA LYS A 412 21.12 9.60 9.54
C LYS A 412 20.31 9.91 8.27
N VAL A 413 19.01 9.62 8.31
CA VAL A 413 18.05 9.93 7.24
C VAL A 413 17.99 11.46 7.03
N LEU A 414 18.21 11.87 5.79
CA LEU A 414 18.02 13.24 5.30
C LEU A 414 16.71 13.33 4.50
N PHE A 415 16.46 12.35 3.63
CA PHE A 415 15.25 12.25 2.84
C PHE A 415 14.71 10.83 2.90
N ASP A 416 13.40 10.69 2.98
CA ASP A 416 12.70 9.41 2.85
C ASP A 416 11.27 9.64 2.36
N LYS A 417 10.88 8.97 1.28
CA LYS A 417 9.51 8.97 0.72
C LYS A 417 9.22 7.65 0.00
N ASN A 418 8.02 7.12 0.18
CA ASN A 418 7.54 5.92 -0.52
C ASN A 418 7.01 6.24 -1.94
N THR A 419 6.79 5.20 -2.76
CA THR A 419 6.45 5.30 -4.19
C THR A 419 5.12 4.62 -4.53
N LEU A 420 4.23 5.36 -5.20
CA LEU A 420 2.85 4.91 -5.50
C LEU A 420 2.69 4.21 -6.87
N LYS A 421 3.75 4.24 -7.69
CA LYS A 421 3.90 3.56 -8.97
C LYS A 421 5.26 2.89 -9.04
N LYS A 422 5.41 1.95 -9.99
CA LYS A 422 6.70 1.45 -10.46
C LYS A 422 7.54 2.60 -11.05
N TYR A 423 8.86 2.50 -11.04
CA TYR A 423 9.73 3.57 -11.52
C TYR A 423 11.10 3.10 -12.02
N LYS A 424 11.63 3.81 -13.02
CA LYS A 424 13.00 3.66 -13.53
C LYS A 424 13.83 4.95 -13.42
N TYR A 425 13.17 6.08 -13.18
CA TYR A 425 13.77 7.39 -12.97
C TYR A 425 13.24 8.03 -11.70
N ALA A 426 14.07 8.80 -11.01
CA ALA A 426 13.65 9.58 -9.85
C ALA A 426 14.34 10.93 -9.77
N ILE A 427 13.68 11.89 -9.10
CA ILE A 427 14.20 13.21 -8.78
C ILE A 427 13.99 13.41 -7.27
N VAL A 428 15.06 13.70 -6.55
CA VAL A 428 15.02 14.04 -5.13
C VAL A 428 15.56 15.46 -4.94
N SER A 429 14.78 16.33 -4.30
CA SER A 429 15.25 17.63 -3.81
C SER A 429 14.80 17.83 -2.37
N SER A 430 15.69 18.34 -1.53
CA SER A 430 15.39 18.59 -0.11
C SER A 430 16.27 19.69 0.42
N SER A 431 15.71 20.48 1.33
CA SER A 431 16.39 21.53 2.10
C SER A 431 17.51 20.99 3.00
N LYS A 432 17.52 19.68 3.28
CA LYS A 432 18.48 19.00 4.16
C LYS A 432 19.74 18.51 3.42
N LEU A 433 19.74 18.54 2.08
CA LEU A 433 20.90 18.14 1.27
C LEU A 433 21.91 19.30 1.19
N GLY A 434 23.00 19.18 1.94
CA GLY A 434 24.15 20.08 1.94
C GLY A 434 25.13 19.86 0.78
N SER A 435 26.43 20.05 1.04
CA SER A 435 27.52 19.88 0.06
C SER A 435 28.23 18.53 0.13
N ASP A 436 27.71 17.60 0.91
CA ASP A 436 28.45 16.44 1.40
C ASP A 436 28.24 15.21 0.50
N GLU A 437 28.68 14.04 0.95
CA GLU A 437 28.44 12.77 0.27
C GLU A 437 27.43 11.93 1.06
N TYR A 438 26.52 11.30 0.33
CA TYR A 438 25.36 10.58 0.82
C TYR A 438 25.34 9.14 0.32
N LYS A 439 24.61 8.29 1.04
CA LYS A 439 24.17 6.99 0.55
C LYS A 439 22.75 7.12 0.00
N LEU A 440 22.50 6.49 -1.14
CA LEU A 440 21.16 6.30 -1.69
C LEU A 440 20.69 4.87 -1.39
N PHE A 441 19.44 4.73 -1.00
CA PHE A 441 18.74 3.45 -0.91
C PHE A 441 17.47 3.50 -1.76
N ALA A 442 17.19 2.41 -2.45
CA ALA A 442 15.92 2.15 -3.12
C ALA A 442 15.41 0.80 -2.61
N GLY A 443 14.16 0.70 -2.18
CA GLY A 443 13.66 -0.51 -1.52
C GLY A 443 14.37 -0.84 -0.21
N GLY A 444 14.94 0.18 0.45
CA GLY A 444 15.81 -0.01 1.61
C GLY A 444 17.19 -0.61 1.28
N ILE A 445 17.53 -0.86 0.01
CA ILE A 445 18.77 -1.49 -0.44
C ILE A 445 19.74 -0.44 -0.99
N LYS A 446 20.99 -0.44 -0.51
CA LYS A 446 22.00 0.54 -0.92
C LYS A 446 22.31 0.46 -2.41
N GLN A 447 22.40 1.64 -3.02
CA GLN A 447 22.67 1.81 -4.44
C GLN A 447 24.10 2.33 -4.69
N LYS A 448 24.61 2.07 -5.89
CA LYS A 448 25.78 2.71 -6.51
C LYS A 448 25.44 3.21 -7.91
N HIS A 449 26.36 3.93 -8.54
CA HIS A 449 26.35 4.31 -9.94
C HIS A 449 27.67 3.87 -10.60
N SER A 450 27.77 3.94 -11.93
CA SER A 450 28.93 3.44 -12.68
C SER A 450 30.27 4.16 -12.41
N THR A 451 30.30 5.19 -11.55
CA THR A 451 31.53 5.85 -11.10
C THR A 451 31.74 5.88 -9.58
N GLY A 452 30.90 5.21 -8.78
CA GLY A 452 31.08 5.10 -7.33
C GLY A 452 29.82 4.74 -6.53
N SER A 453 29.98 4.52 -5.21
CA SER A 453 28.91 4.14 -4.27
C SER A 453 28.49 5.25 -3.30
N THR A 454 28.91 6.49 -3.56
CA THR A 454 28.43 7.70 -2.88
C THR A 454 27.83 8.71 -3.87
N PHE A 455 26.86 9.48 -3.39
CA PHE A 455 26.11 10.45 -4.18
C PHE A 455 26.30 11.85 -3.60
N LYS A 456 26.40 12.87 -4.46
CA LYS A 456 26.65 14.25 -4.08
C LYS A 456 25.61 15.15 -4.75
N SER A 457 24.84 15.89 -3.97
CA SER A 457 23.81 16.77 -4.52
C SER A 457 24.42 17.98 -5.23
N GLY A 458 23.84 18.34 -6.37
CA GLY A 458 24.27 19.47 -7.19
C GLY A 458 23.10 20.38 -7.56
N LYS A 459 23.30 21.20 -8.59
CA LYS A 459 22.32 22.21 -9.04
C LYS A 459 21.95 22.13 -10.54
N PRO A 460 21.48 20.97 -11.06
CA PRO A 460 21.30 19.68 -10.39
C PRO A 460 22.58 18.82 -10.39
N ALA A 461 22.52 17.61 -9.81
CA ALA A 461 23.42 16.50 -10.15
C ALA A 461 22.59 15.34 -10.73
N SER A 462 23.08 14.65 -11.75
CA SER A 462 22.42 13.48 -12.36
C SER A 462 23.36 12.27 -12.36
N TYR A 463 22.80 11.12 -12.02
CA TYR A 463 23.47 9.84 -11.89
C TYR A 463 22.81 8.81 -12.79
N LYS A 464 23.64 8.06 -13.53
CA LYS A 464 23.24 7.03 -14.48
C LYS A 464 23.72 5.66 -14.04
N GLU A 465 23.10 4.63 -14.60
CA GLU A 465 23.42 3.24 -14.29
C GLU A 465 23.32 2.98 -12.77
N VAL A 466 22.31 3.59 -12.14
CA VAL A 466 22.06 3.47 -10.71
C VAL A 466 21.51 2.08 -10.42
N ASN A 467 22.17 1.33 -9.54
CA ASN A 467 21.88 -0.07 -9.31
C ASN A 467 22.30 -0.51 -7.91
N ASN A 468 21.92 -1.71 -7.48
CA ASN A 468 22.30 -2.25 -6.18
C ASN A 468 23.82 -2.31 -5.99
N ASP A 469 24.28 -1.96 -4.79
CA ASP A 469 25.70 -2.05 -4.45
C ASP A 469 26.10 -3.42 -3.89
N MET A 470 26.13 -4.42 -4.78
CA MET A 470 26.49 -5.81 -4.46
C MET A 470 27.91 -6.02 -3.86
N GLU A 471 28.75 -4.98 -3.84
CA GLU A 471 30.08 -5.02 -3.20
C GLU A 471 30.03 -4.55 -1.73
N ASN A 472 28.90 -3.99 -1.30
CA ASN A 472 28.70 -3.38 0.01
C ASN A 472 27.18 -3.37 0.30
N GLU A 473 26.64 -4.58 0.50
CA GLU A 473 25.24 -4.94 0.76
C GLU A 473 24.71 -4.35 2.08
N GLU A 474 24.63 -3.02 2.18
CA GLU A 474 23.96 -2.34 3.28
C GLU A 474 22.46 -2.22 2.97
N GLN A 475 21.61 -2.64 3.90
CA GLN A 475 20.17 -2.34 3.87
C GLN A 475 19.74 -1.53 5.09
N LEU A 476 18.57 -0.90 5.00
CA LEU A 476 17.97 -0.14 6.10
C LEU A 476 17.17 -1.04 7.06
N TYR A 477 16.49 -2.06 6.53
CA TYR A 477 15.73 -3.03 7.32
C TYR A 477 16.58 -4.10 8.01
N SER A 478 17.87 -4.24 7.67
CA SER A 478 18.72 -5.34 8.16
C SER A 478 18.96 -5.32 9.67
N GLU A 479 18.71 -4.19 10.35
CA GLU A 479 18.77 -4.13 11.82
C GLU A 479 17.74 -5.05 12.49
N LEU A 480 16.60 -5.36 11.84
CA LEU A 480 15.63 -6.36 12.33
C LEU A 480 16.17 -7.79 12.34
N PHE A 481 17.30 -8.03 11.68
CA PHE A 481 18.00 -9.31 11.64
C PHE A 481 19.38 -9.22 12.33
N SER A 482 19.51 -8.31 13.29
CA SER A 482 20.75 -8.04 14.03
C SER A 482 20.98 -9.07 15.14
N GLN A 483 21.77 -10.11 14.85
CA GLN A 483 22.13 -11.18 15.80
C GLN A 483 22.95 -10.72 17.04
N GLN A 484 23.09 -9.41 17.25
CA GLN A 484 23.63 -8.80 18.47
C GLN A 484 22.54 -8.59 19.54
N THR A 485 21.26 -8.66 19.16
CA THR A 485 20.08 -8.47 20.00
C THR A 485 19.05 -9.57 19.76
N ILE A 486 18.12 -9.74 20.70
CA ILE A 486 16.89 -10.49 20.48
C ILE A 486 15.79 -9.46 20.23
N HIS A 487 15.21 -9.48 19.04
CA HIS A 487 14.22 -8.49 18.61
C HIS A 487 12.89 -8.70 19.32
N LYS A 488 12.09 -7.65 19.48
CA LYS A 488 10.71 -7.72 19.96
C LYS A 488 9.72 -7.41 18.84
N ILE A 489 8.85 -8.38 18.54
CA ILE A 489 7.74 -8.21 17.59
C ILE A 489 6.42 -8.46 18.32
N ASP A 490 5.59 -7.43 18.47
CA ASP A 490 4.38 -7.44 19.30
C ASP A 490 3.13 -7.25 18.44
N ILE A 491 2.40 -8.34 18.22
CA ILE A 491 1.18 -8.40 17.39
C ILE A 491 -0.01 -7.85 18.18
N LYS A 492 -0.73 -6.90 17.61
CA LYS A 492 -1.91 -6.26 18.21
C LYS A 492 -3.16 -6.59 17.39
N MET A 493 -4.07 -7.37 17.98
CA MET A 493 -5.36 -7.73 17.38
C MET A 493 -6.35 -8.20 18.46
N ALA A 494 -7.64 -8.25 18.12
CA ALA A 494 -8.65 -8.73 19.06
C ALA A 494 -8.46 -10.23 19.36
N GLU A 495 -8.68 -10.63 20.62
CA GLU A 495 -8.55 -12.00 21.11
C GLU A 495 -9.34 -13.00 20.24
N ALA A 496 -10.59 -12.68 19.91
CA ALA A 496 -11.43 -13.50 19.04
C ALA A 496 -10.92 -13.65 17.60
N GLU A 497 -10.19 -12.67 17.05
CA GLU A 497 -9.56 -12.78 15.73
C GLU A 497 -8.30 -13.66 15.79
N TRP A 498 -7.56 -13.59 16.90
CA TRP A 498 -6.42 -14.47 17.16
C TRP A 498 -6.86 -15.93 17.34
N ASP A 499 -7.88 -16.17 18.16
CA ASP A 499 -8.47 -17.50 18.36
C ASP A 499 -9.01 -18.08 17.05
N ASN A 500 -9.62 -17.24 16.21
CA ASN A 500 -10.08 -17.64 14.88
C ASN A 500 -8.91 -17.98 13.93
N LEU A 501 -7.83 -17.19 13.92
CA LEU A 501 -6.61 -17.49 13.15
C LEU A 501 -6.01 -18.84 13.59
N ILE A 502 -5.88 -19.07 14.90
CA ILE A 502 -5.31 -20.31 15.45
C ILE A 502 -6.21 -21.52 15.16
N LYS A 503 -7.53 -21.41 15.36
CA LYS A 503 -8.48 -22.49 15.03
C LYS A 503 -8.47 -22.85 13.54
N ASN A 504 -8.24 -21.87 12.67
CA ASN A 504 -8.17 -22.06 11.21
C ASN A 504 -6.73 -22.20 10.68
N ALA A 505 -5.75 -22.51 11.54
CA ALA A 505 -4.33 -22.51 11.22
C ALA A 505 -3.97 -23.29 9.93
N SER A 506 -4.63 -24.42 9.67
CA SER A 506 -4.42 -25.28 8.49
C SER A 506 -4.83 -24.65 7.15
N LYS A 507 -5.63 -23.56 7.15
CA LYS A 507 -6.03 -22.85 5.93
C LYS A 507 -4.99 -21.83 5.45
N GLU A 508 -4.07 -21.42 6.32
CA GLU A 508 -3.14 -20.31 6.12
C GLU A 508 -3.80 -19.02 5.59
N GLU A 509 -5.00 -18.68 6.07
CA GLU A 509 -5.72 -17.44 5.74
C GLU A 509 -5.02 -16.22 6.36
N TRP A 510 -5.07 -15.08 5.66
CA TRP A 510 -4.52 -13.81 6.15
C TRP A 510 -5.53 -13.07 7.04
N THR A 511 -5.09 -12.65 8.23
CA THR A 511 -5.88 -11.86 9.18
C THR A 511 -5.24 -10.47 9.39
N PRO A 512 -6.02 -9.37 9.44
CA PRO A 512 -5.51 -8.04 9.77
C PRO A 512 -5.00 -7.94 11.21
N CYS A 513 -3.91 -7.18 11.39
CA CYS A 513 -3.34 -6.83 12.70
C CYS A 513 -2.59 -5.49 12.62
N ASP A 514 -2.35 -4.86 13.77
CA ASP A 514 -1.27 -3.88 13.91
C ASP A 514 -0.03 -4.63 14.46
N VAL A 515 1.18 -4.22 14.11
CA VAL A 515 2.44 -4.86 14.52
C VAL A 515 3.39 -3.81 15.07
N VAL A 516 4.00 -4.08 16.23
CA VAL A 516 5.06 -3.23 16.79
C VAL A 516 6.40 -3.95 16.70
N ILE A 517 7.35 -3.38 15.95
CA ILE A 517 8.71 -3.91 15.73
C ILE A 517 9.68 -3.03 16.51
N ASP A 518 10.30 -3.57 17.57
CA ASP A 518 11.24 -2.89 18.48
C ASP A 518 10.80 -1.51 19.05
N GLY A 519 9.50 -1.20 18.93
CA GLY A 519 8.86 0.04 19.39
C GLY A 519 8.18 0.84 18.27
N GLU A 520 8.54 0.64 17.01
CA GLU A 520 7.88 1.27 15.86
C GLU A 520 6.57 0.54 15.51
N THR A 521 5.48 1.29 15.31
CA THR A 521 4.12 0.72 15.18
C THR A 521 3.59 0.85 13.75
N PHE A 522 3.34 -0.30 13.13
CA PHE A 522 2.76 -0.46 11.81
C PHE A 522 1.30 -0.91 11.93
N LYS A 523 0.42 -0.40 11.07
CA LYS A 523 -1.02 -0.67 11.14
C LYS A 523 -1.56 -1.35 9.91
N ASN A 524 -2.66 -2.10 10.04
CA ASN A 524 -3.30 -2.76 8.88
C ASN A 524 -2.34 -3.73 8.14
N VAL A 525 -1.40 -4.31 8.89
CA VAL A 525 -0.49 -5.39 8.49
C VAL A 525 -1.28 -6.70 8.44
N ALA A 526 -0.78 -7.72 7.77
CA ALA A 526 -1.36 -9.06 7.85
C ALA A 526 -0.44 -10.07 8.52
N ILE A 527 -1.05 -10.94 9.33
CA ILE A 527 -0.45 -12.15 9.89
C ILE A 527 -1.17 -13.37 9.32
N ARG A 528 -0.45 -14.47 9.16
CA ARG A 528 -1.00 -15.82 8.97
C ARG A 528 -0.05 -16.89 9.49
N THR A 529 -0.56 -18.10 9.68
CA THR A 529 0.25 -19.31 9.83
C THR A 529 1.01 -19.67 8.55
N LYS A 530 2.11 -20.43 8.69
CA LYS A 530 2.82 -21.06 7.57
C LYS A 530 3.31 -22.47 7.91
N GLY A 531 3.41 -23.32 6.89
CA GLY A 531 4.27 -24.50 6.90
C GLY A 531 3.59 -25.77 6.40
N ASN A 532 4.37 -26.84 6.27
CA ASN A 532 3.85 -28.18 6.03
C ASN A 532 3.97 -29.00 7.34
N SER A 533 5.09 -29.68 7.53
CA SER A 533 5.47 -30.34 8.79
C SER A 533 5.35 -29.42 10.02
N SER A 534 5.91 -28.21 9.93
CA SER A 534 5.89 -27.18 10.99
C SER A 534 4.53 -26.55 11.28
N LEU A 535 3.50 -26.85 10.47
CA LEU A 535 2.10 -26.49 10.70
C LEU A 535 1.30 -27.68 11.25
N MET A 536 1.44 -28.85 10.61
CA MET A 536 0.76 -30.10 10.97
C MET A 536 1.14 -30.63 12.36
N MET A 537 2.41 -30.47 12.78
CA MET A 537 2.94 -31.00 14.05
C MET A 537 3.25 -29.89 15.08
N ALA A 538 2.59 -28.74 14.97
CA ALA A 538 2.79 -27.63 15.90
C ALA A 538 2.30 -28.00 17.32
N LYS A 539 3.20 -28.07 18.30
CA LYS A 539 2.87 -28.33 19.71
C LYS A 539 2.67 -27.03 20.49
N ASN A 540 1.95 -27.08 21.62
CA ASN A 540 1.71 -25.94 22.53
C ASN A 540 1.10 -24.67 21.87
N GLY A 541 0.47 -24.82 20.69
CA GLY A 541 0.01 -23.69 19.87
C GLY A 541 1.12 -22.90 19.17
N LYS A 542 2.38 -23.35 19.24
CA LYS A 542 3.54 -22.66 18.66
C LYS A 542 3.62 -22.89 17.14
N TYR A 543 2.74 -22.24 16.39
CA TYR A 543 2.78 -22.22 14.92
C TYR A 543 3.91 -21.33 14.40
N SER A 544 4.39 -21.61 13.18
CA SER A 544 5.19 -20.64 12.42
C SER A 544 4.27 -19.60 11.77
N PHE A 545 4.71 -18.33 11.70
CA PHE A 545 3.94 -17.23 11.14
C PHE A 545 4.64 -16.55 9.95
N ARG A 546 3.86 -15.93 9.06
CA ARG A 546 4.30 -14.90 8.09
C ARG A 546 3.65 -13.58 8.46
N ILE A 547 4.44 -12.51 8.43
CA ILE A 547 4.00 -11.13 8.59
C ILE A 547 4.22 -10.41 7.26
N LYS A 548 3.14 -9.90 6.66
CA LYS A 548 3.18 -9.18 5.38
C LYS A 548 2.65 -7.78 5.55
N MET A 549 3.56 -6.81 5.43
CA MET A 549 3.30 -5.39 5.63
C MET A 549 2.30 -4.89 4.58
N ASP A 550 2.53 -5.22 3.31
CA ASP A 550 1.83 -4.64 2.16
C ASP A 550 0.47 -5.30 1.84
N LYS A 551 -0.07 -6.16 2.72
CA LYS A 551 -1.21 -7.02 2.37
C LYS A 551 -2.52 -6.25 2.17
N TYR A 552 -2.87 -5.36 3.09
CA TYR A 552 -4.12 -4.59 3.05
C TYR A 552 -3.88 -3.11 2.73
N ASP A 553 -2.87 -2.49 3.35
CA ASP A 553 -2.28 -1.25 2.86
C ASP A 553 -1.22 -1.58 1.81
N LYS A 554 -1.27 -0.96 0.62
CA LYS A 554 -0.34 -1.24 -0.50
C LYS A 554 0.91 -0.37 -0.50
N GLU A 555 1.05 0.48 0.52
CA GLU A 555 2.07 1.52 0.66
C GLU A 555 2.84 1.38 1.99
N LEU A 556 2.67 0.24 2.66
CA LEU A 556 3.27 -0.09 3.95
C LEU A 556 4.47 -1.05 3.79
N ASN A 557 5.59 -0.71 4.43
CA ASN A 557 6.80 -1.51 4.51
C ASN A 557 7.59 -1.15 5.79
N TYR A 558 8.48 -2.04 6.23
CA TYR A 558 9.48 -1.76 7.28
C TYR A 558 10.80 -1.40 6.62
N HIS A 559 11.03 -0.10 6.37
CA HIS A 559 12.25 0.44 5.73
C HIS A 559 12.65 -0.29 4.41
N GLY A 560 11.67 -0.72 3.60
CA GLY A 560 11.84 -1.51 2.37
C GLY A 560 11.47 -3.00 2.49
N LEU A 561 11.46 -3.57 3.70
CA LEU A 561 11.01 -4.94 3.93
C LEU A 561 9.48 -5.03 3.85
N THR A 562 8.98 -5.88 2.95
CA THR A 562 7.53 -6.09 2.76
C THR A 562 7.00 -7.35 3.42
N GLU A 563 7.85 -8.36 3.65
CA GLU A 563 7.44 -9.64 4.23
C GLU A 563 8.57 -10.38 4.96
N PHE A 564 8.26 -10.94 6.13
CA PHE A 564 9.18 -11.78 6.92
C PHE A 564 8.41 -12.91 7.62
N CYS A 565 9.13 -13.88 8.18
CA CYS A 565 8.55 -15.00 8.90
C CYS A 565 9.17 -15.22 10.29
N MET A 566 8.37 -15.82 11.17
CA MET A 566 8.76 -16.27 12.50
C MET A 566 8.57 -17.79 12.54
N ASN A 567 9.67 -18.54 12.46
CA ASN A 567 9.70 -19.99 12.35
C ASN A 567 9.76 -20.64 13.74
N ASN A 568 8.86 -21.60 14.00
CA ASN A 568 8.67 -22.21 15.31
C ASN A 568 9.78 -23.16 15.79
N MET A 569 10.82 -23.39 14.96
CA MET A 569 11.95 -24.28 15.26
C MET A 569 11.50 -25.72 15.59
N LEU A 570 10.54 -26.26 14.80
CA LEU A 570 10.03 -27.62 15.00
C LEU A 570 11.17 -28.65 15.08
N SER A 571 11.11 -29.49 16.10
CA SER A 571 12.09 -30.55 16.42
C SER A 571 13.51 -30.09 16.74
N ASP A 572 13.82 -28.79 16.76
CA ASP A 572 15.15 -28.28 17.11
C ASP A 572 15.26 -27.86 18.58
N ALA A 573 15.73 -28.77 19.43
CA ALA A 573 16.05 -28.47 20.82
C ALA A 573 17.19 -27.46 21.00
N SER A 574 18.04 -27.26 19.99
CA SER A 574 19.15 -26.29 20.07
C SER A 574 18.73 -24.84 19.78
N CYS A 575 17.58 -24.63 19.13
CA CYS A 575 17.16 -23.33 18.58
C CYS A 575 18.28 -22.64 17.75
N MET A 576 19.01 -23.41 16.94
CA MET A 576 20.18 -22.94 16.19
C MET A 576 20.38 -23.60 14.82
N ARG A 577 19.65 -24.66 14.47
CA ARG A 577 19.92 -25.45 13.24
C ARG A 577 19.88 -24.61 11.97
N ASP A 578 18.86 -23.75 11.84
CA ASP A 578 18.81 -22.76 10.76
C ASP A 578 19.94 -21.72 10.84
N ILE A 579 20.18 -21.12 12.01
CA ILE A 579 21.08 -19.96 12.13
C ILE A 579 22.55 -20.32 11.88
N LEU A 580 22.97 -21.53 12.21
CA LEU A 580 24.32 -22.02 11.92
C LEU A 580 24.54 -22.20 10.40
N CYS A 581 23.53 -22.72 9.70
CA CYS A 581 23.55 -22.81 8.24
C CYS A 581 23.51 -21.44 7.55
N TYR A 582 22.66 -20.53 8.03
CA TYR A 582 22.60 -19.16 7.50
C TYR A 582 23.90 -18.40 7.74
N ASN A 583 24.51 -18.51 8.93
CA ASN A 583 25.80 -17.89 9.21
C ASN A 583 26.94 -18.50 8.36
N ALA A 584 26.88 -19.80 8.05
CA ALA A 584 27.79 -20.42 7.08
C ALA A 584 27.62 -19.84 5.66
N MET A 585 26.38 -19.63 5.21
CA MET A 585 26.09 -18.97 3.93
C MET A 585 26.59 -17.52 3.91
N TYR A 586 26.44 -16.76 5.00
CA TYR A 586 26.92 -15.38 5.07
C TYR A 586 28.45 -15.29 4.99
N GLU A 587 29.18 -16.14 5.73
CA GLU A 587 30.65 -16.13 5.74
C GLU A 587 31.24 -16.37 4.35
N VAL A 588 30.73 -17.37 3.62
CA VAL A 588 31.21 -17.65 2.25
C VAL A 588 30.69 -16.68 1.19
N GLY A 589 29.86 -15.69 1.55
CA GLY A 589 29.19 -14.82 0.59
C GLY A 589 28.26 -15.59 -0.36
N GLY A 590 27.45 -16.50 0.19
CA GLY A 590 26.37 -17.20 -0.48
C GLY A 590 25.06 -16.41 -0.43
N VAL A 591 24.14 -16.69 -1.36
CA VAL A 591 22.85 -15.98 -1.41
C VAL A 591 21.88 -16.62 -0.41
N ALA A 592 21.44 -15.85 0.58
CA ALA A 592 20.48 -16.31 1.59
C ALA A 592 19.67 -15.13 2.16
N PRO A 593 18.45 -15.36 2.67
CA PRO A 593 17.71 -14.34 3.42
C PRO A 593 18.44 -13.95 4.70
N HIS A 594 18.23 -12.73 5.18
CA HIS A 594 18.70 -12.32 6.51
C HIS A 594 17.92 -13.04 7.63
N ALA A 595 18.62 -13.47 8.69
CA ALA A 595 18.03 -14.25 9.79
C ALA A 595 18.63 -13.91 11.16
N ALA A 596 17.79 -14.00 12.20
CA ALA A 596 18.11 -13.75 13.60
C ALA A 596 17.10 -14.44 14.54
N HIS A 597 16.99 -13.97 15.79
CA HIS A 597 16.05 -14.47 16.79
C HIS A 597 15.17 -13.36 17.36
N THR A 598 13.92 -13.70 17.72
CA THR A 598 12.94 -12.73 18.24
C THR A 598 12.04 -13.32 19.33
N ASP A 599 11.71 -12.49 20.32
CA ASP A 599 10.56 -12.71 21.20
C ASP A 599 9.31 -12.18 20.50
N MET A 600 8.39 -13.07 20.15
CA MET A 600 7.06 -12.68 19.69
C MET A 600 6.17 -12.40 20.91
N TYR A 601 5.47 -11.27 20.90
CA TYR A 601 4.44 -10.90 21.87
C TYR A 601 3.07 -10.85 21.20
N LEU A 602 2.02 -11.13 21.97
CA LEU A 602 0.62 -10.94 21.58
C LEU A 602 -0.02 -9.97 22.56
N ASN A 603 -0.55 -8.86 22.05
CA ASN A 603 -1.18 -7.78 22.82
C ASN A 603 -0.34 -7.19 23.98
N GLY A 604 0.95 -7.51 24.06
CA GLY A 604 1.88 -7.06 25.10
C GLY A 604 2.41 -8.17 26.02
N GLU A 605 1.83 -9.37 25.97
CA GLU A 605 2.31 -10.54 26.72
C GLU A 605 3.22 -11.41 25.84
N LEU A 606 4.24 -12.06 26.42
CA LEU A 606 5.16 -12.92 25.66
C LEU A 606 4.41 -14.13 25.12
N TYR A 607 4.42 -14.29 23.79
CA TYR A 607 3.74 -15.39 23.12
C TYR A 607 4.66 -16.61 23.02
N SER A 608 5.83 -16.47 22.38
CA SER A 608 6.86 -17.53 22.27
C SER A 608 8.16 -16.96 21.67
N PHE A 609 9.25 -17.73 21.74
CA PHE A 609 10.55 -17.40 21.17
C PHE A 609 10.73 -18.02 19.78
N TYR A 610 11.20 -17.25 18.80
CA TYR A 610 11.19 -17.62 17.38
C TYR A 610 12.54 -17.37 16.68
N LEU A 611 12.83 -18.21 15.67
CA LEU A 611 13.75 -17.84 14.61
C LEU A 611 13.05 -16.84 13.69
N LEU A 612 13.66 -15.68 13.48
CA LEU A 612 13.19 -14.60 12.61
C LEU A 612 13.96 -14.66 11.28
N ALA A 613 13.27 -14.67 10.15
CA ALA A 613 13.92 -14.63 8.83
C ALA A 613 13.17 -13.76 7.82
N GLU A 614 13.93 -13.10 6.94
CA GLU A 614 13.44 -12.46 5.73
C GLU A 614 12.76 -13.52 4.84
N GLN A 615 11.58 -13.24 4.27
CA GLN A 615 10.83 -14.22 3.49
C GLN A 615 11.27 -14.18 2.01
N PRO A 616 11.81 -15.28 1.43
CA PRO A 616 12.06 -15.37 0.00
C PRO A 616 10.82 -15.03 -0.82
N GLY A 617 11.00 -14.08 -1.73
CA GLY A 617 9.95 -13.30 -2.39
C GLY A 617 10.54 -11.96 -2.81
N THR A 618 9.71 -10.92 -2.83
CA THR A 618 10.07 -9.58 -3.33
C THR A 618 11.36 -9.01 -2.73
N THR A 619 11.46 -8.83 -1.40
CA THR A 619 12.61 -8.15 -0.80
C THR A 619 13.94 -8.91 -0.99
N VAL A 620 13.95 -10.24 -0.82
CA VAL A 620 15.15 -11.07 -1.12
C VAL A 620 15.56 -10.93 -2.59
N ALA A 621 14.60 -11.01 -3.52
CA ALA A 621 14.91 -10.90 -4.94
C ALA A 621 15.39 -9.49 -5.32
N GLU A 622 14.77 -8.44 -4.76
CA GLU A 622 15.14 -7.05 -5.03
C GLU A 622 16.54 -6.70 -4.51
N ARG A 623 17.08 -7.41 -3.50
CA ARG A 623 18.51 -7.33 -3.08
C ARG A 623 19.48 -7.78 -4.17
N TYR A 624 19.15 -8.84 -4.90
CA TYR A 624 20.06 -9.48 -5.86
C TYR A 624 19.76 -9.15 -7.33
N ALA A 625 18.58 -8.60 -7.63
CA ALA A 625 18.18 -8.18 -8.97
C ALA A 625 18.99 -6.95 -9.42
N VAL A 626 19.79 -7.08 -10.48
CA VAL A 626 20.56 -6.00 -11.10
C VAL A 626 20.00 -5.53 -12.45
N ASP A 627 18.92 -6.13 -12.95
CA ASP A 627 18.30 -5.83 -14.25
C ASP A 627 16.78 -6.13 -14.27
N ASP A 628 16.12 -5.84 -15.39
CA ASP A 628 14.68 -6.10 -15.60
C ASP A 628 14.35 -7.57 -15.92
N ASP A 629 15.36 -8.40 -16.21
CA ASP A 629 15.23 -9.83 -16.55
C ASP A 629 15.43 -10.73 -15.31
N SER A 630 15.51 -10.11 -14.13
CA SER A 630 15.83 -10.77 -12.87
C SER A 630 14.61 -11.51 -12.28
N VAL A 631 14.76 -12.80 -11.97
CA VAL A 631 13.65 -13.69 -11.57
C VAL A 631 14.05 -14.55 -10.37
N LEU A 632 13.19 -14.61 -9.34
CA LEU A 632 13.36 -15.54 -8.22
C LEU A 632 12.41 -16.73 -8.38
N TYR A 633 12.96 -17.92 -8.46
CA TYR A 633 12.24 -19.19 -8.54
C TYR A 633 12.29 -19.92 -7.20
N LYS A 634 11.15 -20.42 -6.72
CA LYS A 634 11.08 -21.40 -5.62
C LYS A 634 11.08 -22.81 -6.19
N ALA A 635 11.92 -23.71 -5.66
CA ALA A 635 11.76 -25.15 -5.89
C ALA A 635 10.51 -25.68 -5.15
N THR A 636 9.58 -26.32 -5.85
CA THR A 636 8.37 -26.92 -5.24
C THR A 636 8.10 -28.33 -5.74
N GLU A 637 7.39 -29.10 -4.92
CA GLU A 637 6.74 -30.34 -5.37
C GLU A 637 5.51 -30.00 -6.21
N LYS A 638 5.32 -30.72 -7.32
CA LYS A 638 4.03 -30.83 -8.03
C LYS A 638 3.82 -32.28 -8.47
N ALA A 639 3.08 -33.03 -7.65
CA ALA A 639 2.70 -34.41 -7.98
C ALA A 639 1.94 -34.50 -9.32
N GLY A 640 1.98 -35.67 -9.97
CA GLY A 640 1.39 -35.91 -11.29
C GLY A 640 -0.14 -36.01 -11.31
N GLY A 641 -0.86 -34.93 -11.00
CA GLY A 641 -2.32 -34.84 -11.08
C GLY A 641 -2.92 -33.81 -10.12
N GLU A 642 -4.20 -33.48 -10.28
CA GLU A 642 -4.92 -32.43 -9.53
C GLU A 642 -5.20 -32.75 -8.04
N ASN A 643 -4.48 -33.71 -7.45
CA ASN A 643 -4.53 -34.04 -6.02
C ASN A 643 -3.13 -34.45 -5.53
N GLY A 644 -2.41 -33.50 -4.91
CA GLY A 644 -1.07 -33.72 -4.34
C GLY A 644 -1.09 -34.45 -2.99
N GLY A 645 -1.52 -35.71 -2.99
CA GLY A 645 -1.43 -36.59 -1.83
C GLY A 645 -0.04 -37.25 -1.68
N TRP A 646 0.23 -37.82 -0.51
CA TRP A 646 1.49 -38.49 -0.10
C TRP A 646 1.93 -39.72 -0.95
N GLY A 647 1.39 -39.93 -2.15
CA GLY A 647 1.85 -40.97 -3.09
C GLY A 647 2.95 -40.52 -4.06
N GLY A 648 3.38 -39.25 -4.00
CA GLY A 648 4.20 -38.60 -5.04
C GLY A 648 5.73 -38.74 -4.94
N PHE A 649 6.25 -39.42 -3.91
CA PHE A 649 7.66 -39.43 -3.48
C PHE A 649 8.64 -40.16 -4.42
N SER A 650 8.73 -39.78 -5.70
CA SER A 650 9.80 -40.25 -6.59
C SER A 650 10.10 -39.28 -7.74
N GLY A 651 11.39 -39.20 -8.12
CA GLY A 651 11.87 -38.58 -9.35
C GLY A 651 11.37 -37.15 -9.60
N ASP A 652 10.75 -36.97 -10.77
CA ASP A 652 10.47 -35.66 -11.36
C ASP A 652 9.13 -35.03 -10.91
N SER A 653 8.59 -35.46 -9.77
CA SER A 653 7.63 -34.65 -8.98
C SER A 653 8.29 -33.40 -8.37
N TYR A 654 9.62 -33.38 -8.30
CA TYR A 654 10.45 -32.36 -7.64
C TYR A 654 11.45 -31.69 -8.60
N CYS A 655 12.20 -30.71 -8.09
CA CYS A 655 13.16 -29.90 -8.84
C CYS A 655 14.52 -30.62 -9.00
N SER A 656 14.50 -31.79 -9.64
CA SER A 656 15.64 -32.72 -9.79
C SER A 656 16.74 -32.21 -10.73
N PHE A 657 16.38 -31.45 -11.77
CA PHE A 657 17.17 -31.13 -12.96
C PHE A 657 17.54 -32.33 -13.86
N THR A 658 16.82 -33.46 -13.80
CA THR A 658 16.95 -34.53 -14.82
C THR A 658 16.55 -34.06 -16.22
N GLU A 659 16.87 -34.83 -17.25
CA GLU A 659 16.40 -34.60 -18.63
C GLU A 659 14.85 -34.63 -18.75
N ASN A 660 14.16 -35.41 -17.90
CA ASN A 660 12.71 -35.56 -17.94
C ASN A 660 11.95 -34.56 -17.04
N MET A 661 12.63 -33.89 -16.10
CA MET A 661 12.02 -32.92 -15.17
C MET A 661 11.14 -31.87 -15.89
N PRO A 662 9.84 -31.77 -15.58
CA PRO A 662 9.00 -30.65 -16.01
C PRO A 662 9.55 -29.31 -15.52
N LEU A 663 9.40 -28.23 -16.30
CA LEU A 663 9.90 -26.92 -15.89
C LEU A 663 9.02 -26.27 -14.81
N ASP A 664 7.73 -26.62 -14.80
CA ASP A 664 6.73 -26.12 -13.86
C ASP A 664 6.96 -26.53 -12.39
N ARG A 665 7.96 -27.37 -12.11
CA ARG A 665 8.38 -27.70 -10.73
C ARG A 665 8.90 -26.48 -9.97
N PHE A 666 9.24 -25.41 -10.68
CA PHE A 666 9.49 -24.12 -10.08
C PHE A 666 8.23 -23.25 -10.03
N ASP A 667 8.12 -22.42 -8.99
CA ASP A 667 7.20 -21.29 -8.95
C ASP A 667 8.01 -19.98 -9.09
N VAL A 668 7.61 -19.09 -10.00
CA VAL A 668 8.11 -17.70 -10.00
C VAL A 668 7.54 -16.96 -8.77
N LYS A 669 8.42 -16.34 -7.97
CA LYS A 669 8.08 -15.56 -6.76
C LYS A 669 8.52 -14.08 -6.82
N PHE A 670 9.35 -13.71 -7.79
CA PHE A 670 9.66 -12.34 -8.22
C PHE A 670 10.09 -12.38 -9.70
N GLY A 671 9.93 -11.26 -10.42
CA GLY A 671 10.27 -11.18 -11.84
C GLY A 671 9.23 -11.84 -12.74
N LYS A 672 9.62 -12.16 -13.98
CA LYS A 672 8.73 -12.79 -14.97
C LYS A 672 9.47 -13.75 -15.90
N ASP A 673 9.02 -15.01 -15.95
CA ASP A 673 9.46 -16.03 -16.92
C ASP A 673 8.32 -17.03 -17.17
N ASP A 674 7.37 -16.66 -18.03
CA ASP A 674 6.14 -17.45 -18.31
C ASP A 674 6.44 -18.83 -18.94
N GLU A 675 7.61 -19.00 -19.56
CA GLU A 675 8.01 -20.23 -20.27
C GLU A 675 9.09 -21.02 -19.51
N PHE A 676 9.49 -20.57 -18.31
CA PHE A 676 10.58 -21.14 -17.50
C PHE A 676 11.90 -21.30 -18.28
N LYS A 677 12.21 -20.36 -19.17
CA LYS A 677 13.36 -20.40 -20.08
C LYS A 677 14.67 -20.56 -19.31
N HIS A 678 14.88 -19.83 -18.21
CA HIS A 678 16.14 -19.89 -17.48
C HIS A 678 16.35 -21.25 -16.79
N ILE A 679 15.26 -21.86 -16.30
CA ILE A 679 15.27 -23.24 -15.79
C ILE A 679 15.59 -24.24 -16.93
N GLN A 680 15.02 -24.03 -18.13
CA GLN A 680 15.30 -24.88 -19.28
C GLN A 680 16.74 -24.76 -19.79
N ASP A 681 17.34 -23.57 -19.75
CA ASP A 681 18.73 -23.35 -20.14
C ASP A 681 19.69 -24.05 -19.14
N ILE A 682 19.48 -23.90 -17.83
CA ILE A 682 20.21 -24.62 -16.77
C ILE A 682 20.08 -26.14 -16.95
N LYS A 683 18.84 -26.64 -17.07
CA LYS A 683 18.52 -28.07 -17.30
C LYS A 683 19.24 -28.61 -18.53
N THR A 684 19.24 -27.85 -19.63
CA THR A 684 19.89 -28.24 -20.90
C THR A 684 21.41 -28.32 -20.74
N ALA A 685 22.01 -27.35 -20.06
CA ALA A 685 23.45 -27.30 -19.87
C ALA A 685 23.93 -28.43 -18.94
N ILE A 686 23.32 -28.59 -17.76
CA ILE A 686 23.78 -29.59 -16.79
C ILE A 686 23.62 -31.04 -17.27
N ASN A 687 22.59 -31.33 -18.08
CA ASN A 687 22.45 -32.67 -18.66
C ASN A 687 23.52 -32.97 -19.73
N LYS A 688 24.04 -31.94 -20.43
CA LYS A 688 25.17 -32.07 -21.38
C LYS A 688 26.56 -32.11 -20.72
N LEU A 689 26.72 -31.53 -19.52
CA LEU A 689 28.01 -31.36 -18.86
C LEU A 689 28.78 -32.67 -18.68
N THR A 690 30.08 -32.63 -18.98
CA THR A 690 31.06 -33.70 -18.71
C THR A 690 32.35 -33.12 -18.10
N PRO A 691 33.16 -33.91 -17.37
CA PRO A 691 34.44 -33.43 -16.81
C PRO A 691 35.46 -32.87 -17.82
N THR A 692 35.27 -33.12 -19.12
CA THR A 692 36.13 -32.63 -20.22
C THR A 692 35.48 -31.54 -21.09
N ASP A 693 34.16 -31.33 -20.96
CA ASP A 693 33.40 -30.33 -21.70
C ASP A 693 32.27 -29.82 -20.78
N TYR A 694 32.53 -28.67 -20.16
CA TYR A 694 31.73 -28.12 -19.07
C TYR A 694 31.64 -26.59 -19.07
N LYS A 695 32.63 -25.84 -19.60
CA LYS A 695 32.74 -24.38 -19.41
C LYS A 695 31.52 -23.57 -19.87
N PHE A 696 30.72 -24.09 -20.81
CA PHE A 696 29.43 -23.48 -21.20
C PHE A 696 28.39 -23.41 -20.06
N ILE A 697 28.60 -24.10 -18.94
CA ILE A 697 27.77 -23.98 -17.74
C ILE A 697 27.94 -22.61 -17.07
N GLU A 698 29.12 -22.00 -17.21
CA GLU A 698 29.44 -20.68 -16.66
C GLU A 698 28.67 -19.55 -17.37
N ASP A 699 28.09 -19.81 -18.55
CA ASP A 699 27.23 -18.87 -19.28
C ASP A 699 25.78 -18.86 -18.76
N VAL A 700 25.36 -19.84 -17.94
CA VAL A 700 23.97 -19.97 -17.43
C VAL A 700 23.85 -19.97 -15.90
N ILE A 701 24.90 -20.38 -15.17
CA ILE A 701 24.95 -20.30 -13.70
C ILE A 701 26.23 -19.64 -13.21
N ASP A 702 26.15 -18.99 -12.05
CA ASP A 702 27.33 -18.73 -11.23
C ASP A 702 27.73 -20.01 -10.50
N VAL A 703 28.72 -20.72 -11.03
CA VAL A 703 29.22 -21.97 -10.44
C VAL A 703 29.63 -21.79 -8.97
N PRO A 704 30.39 -20.75 -8.55
CA PRO A 704 30.71 -20.51 -7.14
C PRO A 704 29.48 -20.51 -6.23
N SER A 705 28.39 -19.82 -6.60
CA SER A 705 27.15 -19.77 -5.83
C SER A 705 26.54 -21.16 -5.59
N PHE A 706 26.48 -22.01 -6.62
CA PHE A 706 25.99 -23.39 -6.47
C PHE A 706 26.92 -24.25 -5.59
N LEU A 707 28.25 -24.08 -5.70
CA LEU A 707 29.21 -24.79 -4.86
C LEU A 707 29.09 -24.39 -3.38
N LYS A 708 28.85 -23.09 -3.09
CA LYS A 708 28.59 -22.59 -1.72
C LYS A 708 27.34 -23.25 -1.10
N GLY A 709 26.24 -23.27 -1.84
CA GLY A 709 25.01 -23.94 -1.39
C GLY A 709 25.21 -25.43 -1.09
N PHE A 710 25.95 -26.13 -1.95
CA PHE A 710 26.29 -27.55 -1.76
C PHE A 710 27.24 -27.78 -0.58
N ALA A 711 28.21 -26.89 -0.37
CA ALA A 711 29.15 -26.98 0.75
C ALA A 711 28.42 -26.82 2.09
N VAL A 712 27.55 -25.82 2.22
CA VAL A 712 26.71 -25.66 3.43
C VAL A 712 25.77 -26.85 3.60
N ASN A 713 25.04 -27.27 2.56
CA ASN A 713 24.14 -28.42 2.67
C ASN A 713 24.86 -29.71 3.12
N SER A 714 26.09 -29.97 2.65
CA SER A 714 26.82 -31.20 3.02
C SER A 714 27.72 -31.09 4.25
N ILE A 715 28.10 -29.89 4.70
CA ILE A 715 28.73 -29.72 6.02
C ILE A 715 27.68 -29.87 7.12
N PHE A 716 26.52 -29.22 6.96
CA PHE A 716 25.46 -29.24 7.97
C PHE A 716 24.50 -30.43 7.81
N CYS A 717 24.67 -31.24 6.77
CA CYS A 717 23.79 -32.38 6.44
C CYS A 717 22.32 -31.98 6.26
N ASN A 718 22.05 -30.83 5.64
CA ASN A 718 20.71 -30.44 5.21
C ASN A 718 20.30 -31.22 3.95
N TYR A 719 19.66 -32.37 4.17
CA TYR A 719 19.22 -33.27 3.11
C TYR A 719 17.70 -33.25 2.86
N ASP A 720 16.97 -32.37 3.55
CA ASP A 720 15.64 -31.93 3.09
C ASP A 720 15.74 -30.86 1.99
N SER A 721 16.80 -30.88 1.18
CA SER A 721 17.13 -29.88 0.16
C SER A 721 17.55 -30.56 -1.17
N TYR A 722 18.16 -29.85 -2.12
CA TYR A 722 18.61 -30.42 -3.41
C TYR A 722 19.51 -31.66 -3.24
N ASN A 723 20.41 -31.62 -2.26
CA ASN A 723 21.45 -32.62 -2.05
C ASN A 723 20.94 -33.97 -1.48
N GLY A 724 19.67 -34.04 -1.07
CA GLY A 724 19.04 -35.26 -0.55
C GLY A 724 17.94 -35.82 -1.45
N SER A 725 17.15 -36.74 -0.90
CA SER A 725 16.17 -37.56 -1.64
C SER A 725 14.96 -36.80 -2.20
N LEU A 726 14.66 -35.59 -1.73
CA LEU A 726 13.44 -34.85 -2.10
C LEU A 726 13.62 -33.67 -3.08
N ALA A 727 14.82 -33.09 -3.24
CA ALA A 727 15.06 -32.00 -4.20
C ALA A 727 14.08 -30.80 -4.17
N HIS A 728 13.64 -30.41 -2.96
CA HIS A 728 12.89 -29.18 -2.69
C HIS A 728 13.66 -28.25 -1.75
N ASN A 729 13.02 -27.28 -1.11
CA ASN A 729 13.62 -26.34 -0.14
C ASN A 729 14.96 -25.73 -0.58
N TYR A 730 14.93 -25.14 -1.76
CA TYR A 730 15.90 -24.14 -2.20
C TYR A 730 15.19 -23.15 -3.12
N TYR A 731 15.85 -22.02 -3.37
CA TYR A 731 15.43 -21.05 -4.36
C TYR A 731 16.56 -20.86 -5.37
N LEU A 732 16.23 -20.37 -6.57
CA LEU A 732 17.20 -19.92 -7.55
C LEU A 732 16.91 -18.47 -7.89
N MET A 733 17.93 -17.61 -7.84
CA MET A 733 17.84 -16.24 -8.30
C MET A 733 18.52 -16.14 -9.66
N TYR A 734 17.80 -15.76 -10.72
CA TYR A 734 18.39 -15.38 -11.99
C TYR A 734 18.57 -13.86 -12.04
N SER A 735 19.77 -13.40 -12.38
CA SER A 735 20.10 -11.97 -12.55
C SER A 735 21.45 -11.81 -13.26
N GLY A 736 21.66 -10.70 -13.98
CA GLY A 736 22.92 -10.43 -14.69
C GLY A 736 23.24 -11.48 -15.77
N GLY A 737 22.22 -12.17 -16.29
CA GLY A 737 22.34 -13.26 -17.26
C GLY A 737 22.61 -14.65 -16.67
N LYS A 738 22.72 -14.82 -15.35
CA LYS A 738 23.04 -16.11 -14.69
C LYS A 738 22.12 -16.44 -13.53
N ALA A 739 21.96 -17.73 -13.24
CA ALA A 739 21.34 -18.19 -11.99
C ALA A 739 22.34 -18.39 -10.85
N TYR A 740 21.86 -18.15 -9.63
CA TYR A 740 22.55 -18.28 -8.35
C TYR A 740 21.72 -19.18 -7.43
N PHE A 741 22.36 -20.02 -6.62
CA PHE A 741 21.70 -20.86 -5.63
C PHE A 741 21.39 -20.05 -4.36
N VAL A 742 20.15 -20.17 -3.88
CA VAL A 742 19.64 -19.43 -2.70
C VAL A 742 19.25 -20.43 -1.60
N GLY A 743 19.90 -20.32 -0.45
CA GLY A 743 19.67 -21.19 0.72
C GLY A 743 18.34 -20.91 1.43
N TRP A 744 17.63 -21.96 1.85
CA TRP A 744 16.32 -21.89 2.50
C TRP A 744 16.00 -23.16 3.32
N ASP A 745 15.08 -23.06 4.29
CA ASP A 745 14.60 -24.12 5.21
C ASP A 745 15.74 -25.05 5.66
N TYR A 746 16.55 -24.55 6.61
CA TYR A 746 17.71 -25.25 7.17
C TYR A 746 17.40 -25.98 8.49
N ASN A 747 16.14 -25.97 8.91
CA ASN A 747 15.67 -26.57 10.17
C ASN A 747 15.95 -28.08 10.27
N LEU A 748 15.98 -28.80 9.15
CA LEU A 748 16.27 -30.24 9.07
C LEU A 748 17.76 -30.54 8.78
N CYS A 749 18.67 -29.77 9.36
CA CYS A 749 20.11 -30.05 9.36
C CYS A 749 20.57 -30.72 10.68
N LEU A 750 21.88 -31.01 10.80
CA LEU A 750 22.58 -31.45 12.02
C LEU A 750 21.85 -32.56 12.78
N GLY A 751 21.54 -33.64 12.05
CA GLY A 751 20.85 -34.82 12.60
C GLY A 751 19.35 -34.66 12.91
N ASN A 752 18.69 -33.59 12.44
CA ASN A 752 17.23 -33.45 12.58
C ASN A 752 16.45 -34.13 11.43
N PHE A 753 17.05 -34.35 10.26
CA PHE A 753 16.44 -35.09 9.14
C PHE A 753 16.32 -36.61 9.40
N THR A 754 15.62 -37.32 8.51
CA THR A 754 15.51 -38.79 8.53
C THR A 754 16.89 -39.47 8.47
N GLY A 755 17.10 -40.48 9.31
CA GLY A 755 18.41 -41.08 9.56
C GLY A 755 19.19 -40.41 10.71
N GLY A 756 18.70 -39.29 11.26
CA GLY A 756 19.17 -38.72 12.53
C GLY A 756 20.67 -38.44 12.56
N ALA A 757 21.31 -38.74 13.69
CA ALA A 757 22.75 -38.61 13.89
C ALA A 757 23.60 -39.35 12.84
N SER A 758 23.09 -40.44 12.25
CA SER A 758 23.82 -41.20 11.22
C SER A 758 24.01 -40.44 9.90
N SER A 759 23.27 -39.35 9.67
CA SER A 759 23.53 -38.41 8.56
C SER A 759 24.93 -37.77 8.62
N VAL A 760 25.64 -37.86 9.75
CA VAL A 760 27.03 -37.38 9.91
C VAL A 760 28.04 -38.04 8.97
N THR A 761 27.72 -39.24 8.43
CA THR A 761 28.60 -40.02 7.54
C THR A 761 28.38 -39.73 6.04
N SER A 762 27.47 -38.82 5.68
CA SER A 762 27.13 -38.50 4.29
C SER A 762 28.35 -38.10 3.44
N ASP A 763 28.33 -38.42 2.14
CA ASP A 763 29.51 -38.20 1.30
C ASP A 763 29.72 -36.71 0.97
N ILE A 764 30.75 -36.13 1.58
CA ILE A 764 31.19 -34.76 1.31
C ILE A 764 31.69 -34.58 -0.13
N LYS A 765 32.16 -35.64 -0.82
CA LYS A 765 32.79 -35.53 -2.15
C LYS A 765 31.78 -35.40 -3.29
N THR A 766 30.75 -36.22 -3.30
CA THR A 766 29.61 -36.03 -4.21
C THR A 766 28.62 -34.98 -3.73
N SER A 767 28.70 -34.60 -2.44
CA SER A 767 27.73 -33.71 -1.78
C SER A 767 26.30 -34.25 -1.85
N LEU A 768 26.13 -35.57 -1.72
CA LEU A 768 24.85 -36.26 -1.82
C LEU A 768 24.59 -37.21 -0.64
N TYR A 769 23.31 -37.37 -0.30
CA TYR A 769 22.83 -38.34 0.67
C TYR A 769 21.55 -39.00 0.18
N GLN A 770 21.50 -40.34 0.18
CA GLN A 770 20.36 -41.13 -0.30
C GLN A 770 19.88 -40.72 -1.72
N SER A 771 20.81 -40.36 -2.61
CA SER A 771 20.57 -40.01 -4.02
C SER A 771 21.87 -40.12 -4.84
N THR A 772 21.77 -40.22 -6.16
CA THR A 772 22.91 -40.30 -7.08
C THR A 772 23.01 -39.07 -7.99
N VAL A 773 24.14 -38.94 -8.70
CA VAL A 773 24.36 -37.87 -9.70
C VAL A 773 23.40 -37.99 -10.90
N ALA A 774 22.76 -39.16 -11.12
CA ALA A 774 21.70 -39.30 -12.12
C ALA A 774 20.39 -38.67 -11.64
N ASP A 775 20.06 -38.82 -10.35
CA ASP A 775 18.89 -38.21 -9.71
C ASP A 775 19.09 -36.69 -9.48
N ARG A 776 20.36 -36.27 -9.36
CA ARG A 776 20.80 -34.89 -9.07
C ARG A 776 21.88 -34.39 -10.03
N PRO A 777 21.55 -34.07 -11.30
CA PRO A 777 22.58 -33.71 -12.29
C PRO A 777 23.45 -32.49 -11.94
N LEU A 778 23.00 -31.55 -11.09
CA LEU A 778 23.87 -30.45 -10.62
C LEU A 778 25.08 -30.96 -9.82
N ALA A 779 25.02 -32.15 -9.21
CA ALA A 779 26.18 -32.79 -8.58
C ALA A 779 27.30 -33.17 -9.58
N LYS A 780 27.05 -33.13 -10.90
CA LYS A 780 28.11 -33.25 -11.91
C LYS A 780 29.12 -32.10 -11.86
N LEU A 781 28.77 -30.95 -11.27
CA LEU A 781 29.74 -29.86 -11.05
C LEU A 781 30.95 -30.36 -10.26
N LEU A 782 30.73 -31.20 -9.24
CA LEU A 782 31.78 -31.81 -8.41
C LEU A 782 32.55 -32.94 -9.11
N GLN A 783 32.22 -33.27 -10.37
CA GLN A 783 33.02 -34.16 -11.22
C GLN A 783 34.01 -33.40 -12.11
N VAL A 784 33.93 -32.06 -12.17
CA VAL A 784 34.91 -31.20 -12.83
C VAL A 784 36.02 -30.88 -11.83
N PRO A 785 37.30 -31.23 -12.08
CA PRO A 785 38.38 -31.02 -11.10
C PRO A 785 38.52 -29.57 -10.62
N GLU A 786 38.48 -28.59 -11.53
CA GLU A 786 38.56 -27.16 -11.21
C GLU A 786 37.47 -26.72 -10.22
N TYR A 787 36.24 -27.21 -10.40
CA TYR A 787 35.11 -26.89 -9.52
C TYR A 787 35.14 -27.70 -8.22
N TYR A 788 35.69 -28.92 -8.24
CA TYR A 788 35.89 -29.72 -7.04
C TYR A 788 36.94 -29.10 -6.11
N ASP A 789 38.06 -28.59 -6.68
CA ASP A 789 39.08 -27.87 -5.93
C ASP A 789 38.47 -26.61 -5.27
N MET A 790 37.73 -25.80 -6.03
CA MET A 790 36.99 -24.64 -5.50
C MET A 790 35.99 -25.00 -4.40
N TYR A 791 35.29 -26.13 -4.53
CA TYR A 791 34.37 -26.63 -3.51
C TYR A 791 35.09 -27.08 -2.24
N VAL A 792 36.26 -27.71 -2.37
CA VAL A 792 37.11 -28.08 -1.22
C VAL A 792 37.60 -26.84 -0.48
N ASP A 793 38.02 -25.79 -1.19
CA ASP A 793 38.39 -24.51 -0.58
C ASP A 793 37.21 -23.92 0.22
N ILE A 794 36.02 -23.82 -0.38
CA ILE A 794 34.80 -23.35 0.31
C ILE A 794 34.45 -24.21 1.53
N VAL A 795 34.64 -25.53 1.45
CA VAL A 795 34.42 -26.45 2.57
C VAL A 795 35.41 -26.19 3.72
N ASN A 796 36.67 -25.90 3.40
CA ASN A 796 37.68 -25.53 4.38
C ASN A 796 37.36 -24.17 5.04
N ASP A 797 36.97 -23.15 4.26
CA ASP A 797 36.60 -21.82 4.78
C ASP A 797 35.49 -21.91 5.85
N ILE A 798 34.42 -22.66 5.59
CA ILE A 798 33.33 -22.91 6.55
C ILE A 798 33.85 -23.65 7.79
N MET A 799 34.72 -24.64 7.60
CA MET A 799 35.27 -25.43 8.71
C MET A 799 36.29 -24.67 9.57
N ASP A 800 36.94 -23.64 9.03
CA ASP A 800 37.84 -22.76 9.78
C ASP A 800 37.08 -21.62 10.49
N TYR A 801 35.99 -21.10 9.91
CA TYR A 801 35.04 -20.22 10.62
C TYR A 801 34.44 -20.92 11.86
N TYR A 802 34.07 -22.20 11.72
CA TYR A 802 33.64 -23.07 12.82
C TYR A 802 34.80 -23.88 13.46
N SER A 803 36.04 -23.38 13.42
CA SER A 803 37.23 -24.14 13.87
C SER A 803 37.18 -24.65 15.31
N ASP A 804 36.44 -23.97 16.19
CA ASP A 804 36.04 -24.45 17.51
C ASP A 804 34.49 -24.43 17.64
N PRO A 805 33.80 -25.53 17.28
CA PRO A 805 32.33 -25.59 17.36
C PRO A 805 31.80 -25.48 18.78
N GLU A 806 32.57 -25.94 19.77
CA GLU A 806 32.20 -25.92 21.18
C GLU A 806 32.19 -24.48 21.72
N ALA A 807 33.21 -23.69 21.40
CA ALA A 807 33.26 -22.27 21.74
C ALA A 807 32.22 -21.43 20.99
N TYR A 808 32.03 -21.66 19.68
CA TYR A 808 31.07 -20.90 18.86
C TYR A 808 29.63 -21.09 19.37
N VAL A 809 29.20 -22.36 19.51
CA VAL A 809 27.84 -22.67 19.96
C VAL A 809 27.64 -22.21 21.40
N ALA A 810 28.63 -22.33 22.29
CA ALA A 810 28.52 -21.82 23.66
C ALA A 810 28.37 -20.28 23.73
N GLU A 811 29.04 -19.51 22.85
CA GLU A 811 28.82 -18.06 22.78
C GLU A 811 27.41 -17.74 22.27
N TYR A 812 26.93 -18.43 21.24
CA TYR A 812 25.58 -18.21 20.70
C TYR A 812 24.50 -18.62 21.70
N ALA A 813 24.66 -19.78 22.37
CA ALA A 813 23.74 -20.30 23.36
C ALA A 813 23.53 -19.29 24.49
N LYS A 814 24.62 -18.68 24.97
CA LYS A 814 24.60 -17.64 26.00
C LYS A 814 23.76 -16.40 25.62
N LYS A 815 23.56 -16.11 24.33
CA LYS A 815 22.70 -15.01 23.85
C LYS A 815 21.21 -15.37 23.93
N ILE A 816 20.84 -16.60 23.54
CA ILE A 816 19.43 -17.02 23.41
C ILE A 816 18.87 -17.78 24.63
N ARG A 817 19.71 -18.39 25.49
CA ARG A 817 19.28 -19.29 26.57
C ARG A 817 18.24 -18.69 27.52
N SER A 818 18.34 -17.39 27.84
CA SER A 818 17.34 -16.71 28.71
C SER A 818 15.97 -16.57 28.07
N HIS A 819 15.90 -16.53 26.73
CA HIS A 819 14.67 -16.43 25.96
C HIS A 819 14.05 -17.83 25.78
N VAL A 820 14.87 -18.84 25.48
CA VAL A 820 14.46 -20.26 25.52
C VAL A 820 13.90 -20.64 26.90
N GLN A 821 14.55 -20.21 27.99
CA GLN A 821 14.06 -20.44 29.35
C GLN A 821 12.77 -19.66 29.69
N ALA A 822 12.46 -18.59 28.96
CA ALA A 822 11.28 -17.76 29.17
C ALA A 822 10.08 -18.13 28.27
N ASP A 823 10.30 -18.93 27.22
CA ASP A 823 9.30 -19.29 26.22
C ASP A 823 8.16 -20.12 26.82
N PRO A 824 6.93 -19.57 26.95
CA PRO A 824 5.81 -20.29 27.56
C PRO A 824 5.19 -21.35 26.65
N ARG A 825 5.68 -21.49 25.40
CA ARG A 825 5.19 -22.44 24.39
C ARG A 825 6.32 -23.29 23.78
N GLY A 826 7.52 -23.25 24.35
CA GLY A 826 8.65 -24.08 23.89
C GLY A 826 8.30 -25.57 23.87
N SER A 827 8.75 -26.27 22.83
CA SER A 827 8.58 -27.73 22.70
C SER A 827 9.61 -28.54 23.49
N PHE A 828 10.60 -27.86 24.09
CA PHE A 828 11.77 -28.42 24.75
C PHE A 828 12.06 -27.62 26.03
N THR A 829 12.70 -28.24 27.02
CA THR A 829 13.13 -27.59 28.25
C THR A 829 14.44 -26.82 28.07
N VAL A 830 14.81 -25.97 29.03
CA VAL A 830 16.14 -25.33 29.01
C VAL A 830 17.26 -26.35 29.27
N GLU A 831 16.96 -27.44 29.96
CA GLU A 831 17.85 -28.59 30.15
C GLU A 831 18.08 -29.36 28.83
N ASP A 832 17.05 -29.56 28.00
CA ASP A 832 17.19 -30.15 26.66
C ASP A 832 18.03 -29.24 25.75
N PHE A 833 17.82 -27.93 25.83
CA PHE A 833 18.61 -26.92 25.13
C PHE A 833 20.07 -26.95 25.57
N ASP A 834 20.35 -26.96 26.88
CA ASP A 834 21.71 -27.04 27.42
C ASP A 834 22.41 -28.33 26.96
N ALA A 835 21.69 -29.46 26.92
CA ALA A 835 22.21 -30.72 26.42
C ALA A 835 22.49 -30.70 24.90
N ASN A 836 21.61 -30.08 24.10
CA ASN A 836 21.78 -30.02 22.65
C ASN A 836 22.75 -28.91 22.17
N THR A 837 23.13 -27.97 23.04
CA THR A 837 24.13 -26.91 22.78
C THR A 837 25.46 -27.12 23.50
N SER A 838 25.60 -28.24 24.24
CA SER A 838 26.84 -28.66 24.89
C SER A 838 27.42 -29.93 24.25
N LYS A 839 28.70 -30.19 24.53
CA LYS A 839 29.41 -31.42 24.17
C LYS A 839 29.17 -32.51 25.21
N SER A 840 28.89 -33.74 24.78
CA SER A 840 28.76 -34.88 25.68
C SER A 840 30.12 -35.50 26.06
N ALA A 841 30.16 -36.34 27.08
CA ALA A 841 31.38 -37.05 27.47
C ALA A 841 31.67 -38.26 26.55
N GLU A 842 30.61 -38.79 25.95
CA GLU A 842 30.60 -39.95 25.05
C GLU A 842 30.82 -39.54 23.57
N GLY A 843 30.53 -38.28 23.22
CA GLY A 843 30.51 -37.77 21.86
C GLY A 843 29.27 -38.22 21.06
N LEU A 844 29.21 -37.84 19.77
CA LEU A 844 28.08 -38.21 18.91
C LEU A 844 27.93 -39.73 18.79
N GLN A 845 26.82 -40.26 19.27
CA GLN A 845 26.43 -41.66 19.06
C GLN A 845 25.63 -41.77 17.76
N TYR A 846 26.01 -42.70 16.88
CA TYR A 846 25.30 -42.99 15.62
C TYR A 846 25.56 -44.44 15.18
N SER A 847 24.79 -44.90 14.20
CA SER A 847 24.81 -46.27 13.68
C SER A 847 24.84 -46.27 12.16
N GLU A 848 25.82 -46.95 11.56
CA GLU A 848 25.97 -47.01 10.10
C GLU A 848 24.85 -47.85 9.44
N GLU A 849 24.19 -48.74 10.19
CA GLU A 849 23.05 -49.52 9.70
C GLU A 849 21.77 -48.66 9.58
N ASP A 850 21.57 -47.71 10.51
CA ASP A 850 20.37 -46.84 10.53
C ASP A 850 20.39 -45.77 9.41
N ALA A 851 21.54 -45.50 8.80
CA ALA A 851 21.67 -44.62 7.63
C ALA A 851 20.88 -45.12 6.40
N ALA A 852 20.50 -46.40 6.37
CA ALA A 852 19.67 -47.00 5.32
C ALA A 852 18.15 -46.72 5.48
N GLY A 853 17.70 -46.23 6.64
CA GLY A 853 16.28 -46.03 6.99
C GLY A 853 15.56 -44.86 6.30
N GLY A 854 15.93 -44.52 5.06
CA GLY A 854 15.36 -43.40 4.32
C GLY A 854 13.91 -43.59 3.85
N TRP A 855 13.34 -42.53 3.27
CA TRP A 855 11.95 -42.47 2.75
C TRP A 855 11.58 -43.61 1.79
N GLY A 856 12.55 -44.26 1.12
CA GLY A 856 12.32 -45.46 0.31
C GLY A 856 11.71 -46.63 1.09
N ASN A 857 11.97 -46.72 2.40
CA ASN A 857 11.35 -47.75 3.27
C ASN A 857 9.87 -47.44 3.58
N TRP A 858 9.43 -46.19 3.38
CA TRP A 858 8.02 -45.81 3.40
C TRP A 858 7.33 -46.09 2.05
N ALA A 859 8.03 -45.84 0.93
CA ALA A 859 7.57 -46.24 -0.41
C ALA A 859 7.35 -47.77 -0.54
N GLY A 860 8.08 -48.58 0.24
CA GLY A 860 7.89 -50.03 0.34
C GLY A 860 6.50 -50.48 0.81
N PHE A 861 5.67 -49.60 1.39
CA PHE A 861 4.27 -49.90 1.72
C PHE A 861 3.31 -49.77 0.51
N GLY A 862 3.77 -49.23 -0.62
CA GLY A 862 2.93 -48.97 -1.80
C GLY A 862 3.23 -49.83 -3.04
N ASN A 863 4.41 -50.45 -3.16
CA ASN A 863 4.83 -51.14 -4.39
C ASN A 863 5.65 -52.41 -4.10
N GLY A 864 5.04 -53.58 -4.32
CA GLY A 864 5.72 -54.87 -4.20
C GLY A 864 6.52 -55.20 -5.45
N ASP A 865 7.85 -55.16 -5.37
CA ASP A 865 8.73 -55.25 -6.53
C ASP A 865 8.67 -56.60 -7.26
N ALA A 866 8.42 -56.56 -8.56
CA ALA A 866 8.14 -57.74 -9.38
C ALA A 866 9.42 -58.48 -9.87
N ASN A 867 10.39 -58.72 -8.97
CA ASN A 867 11.53 -59.64 -9.15
C ASN A 867 12.15 -59.98 -7.77
N GLY A 868 11.45 -60.77 -6.95
CA GLY A 868 11.89 -61.05 -5.57
C GLY A 868 12.98 -62.11 -5.42
N GLU A 869 13.99 -61.82 -4.60
CA GLU A 869 14.75 -62.81 -3.82
C GLU A 869 14.83 -62.40 -2.33
N ASN A 870 13.67 -62.27 -1.67
CA ASN A 870 13.54 -62.62 -0.25
C ASN A 870 12.08 -62.93 0.15
N ASP A 871 11.91 -63.76 1.18
CA ASP A 871 10.65 -64.49 1.45
C ASP A 871 9.44 -63.62 1.86
N GLY A 872 8.37 -63.62 1.06
CA GLY A 872 7.11 -62.92 1.34
C GLY A 872 5.89 -63.48 0.58
N TRP A 873 4.99 -64.13 1.31
CA TRP A 873 3.74 -64.82 0.89
C TRP A 873 2.93 -64.21 -0.29
N THR A 874 2.39 -65.03 -1.19
CA THR A 874 1.67 -64.60 -2.41
C THR A 874 0.14 -64.83 -2.37
N GLY A 875 -0.64 -63.94 -3.00
CA GLY A 875 -2.08 -64.11 -3.17
C GLY A 875 -2.76 -63.14 -4.15
N PHE A 876 -3.52 -63.69 -5.11
CA PHE A 876 -4.58 -63.06 -5.92
C PHE A 876 -4.26 -61.87 -6.86
N GLY A 877 -3.82 -62.19 -8.08
CA GLY A 877 -4.73 -62.15 -9.25
C GLY A 877 -5.13 -60.80 -9.88
N ASN A 878 -4.47 -60.46 -11.00
CA ASN A 878 -4.82 -59.40 -11.96
C ASN A 878 -6.25 -59.51 -12.55
N GLY A 879 -6.91 -58.38 -12.90
CA GLY A 879 -8.25 -58.37 -13.52
C GLY A 879 -8.74 -57.05 -14.14
N ASP A 880 -8.74 -57.02 -15.48
CA ASP A 880 -9.60 -56.25 -16.41
C ASP A 880 -9.61 -54.70 -16.52
N THR A 881 -10.00 -54.26 -17.72
CA THR A 881 -10.03 -52.86 -18.19
C THR A 881 -11.42 -52.44 -18.66
N ASN A 882 -11.88 -51.23 -18.30
CA ASN A 882 -12.58 -50.30 -19.20
C ASN A 882 -12.88 -48.95 -18.53
N GLY A 883 -12.96 -47.88 -19.33
CA GLY A 883 -13.04 -46.50 -18.83
C GLY A 883 -14.45 -45.95 -18.60
N GLY A 884 -14.51 -44.72 -18.07
CA GLY A 884 -15.73 -43.95 -17.88
C GLY A 884 -15.42 -42.50 -17.51
N ASN A 885 -15.38 -41.60 -18.49
CA ASN A 885 -15.28 -40.15 -18.23
C ASN A 885 -16.65 -39.63 -17.73
N GLY A 886 -16.66 -39.02 -16.55
CA GLY A 886 -17.87 -38.52 -15.89
C GLY A 886 -17.53 -37.52 -14.78
N GLY A 887 -16.88 -36.42 -15.14
CA GLY A 887 -16.34 -35.45 -14.18
C GLY A 887 -17.39 -34.61 -13.43
N TRP A 888 -16.91 -33.96 -12.37
CA TRP A 888 -17.60 -32.87 -11.66
C TRP A 888 -16.69 -31.64 -11.64
N ALA A 889 -17.13 -30.56 -12.26
CA ALA A 889 -16.45 -29.27 -12.20
C ALA A 889 -17.14 -28.36 -11.18
N GLY A 890 -16.38 -27.76 -10.27
CA GLY A 890 -16.88 -26.81 -9.29
C GLY A 890 -15.73 -26.09 -8.57
N PHE A 891 -15.81 -24.76 -8.51
CA PHE A 891 -14.87 -23.87 -7.82
C PHE A 891 -13.43 -23.87 -8.36
N GLY A 892 -13.20 -23.04 -9.39
CA GLY A 892 -11.86 -22.62 -9.81
C GLY A 892 -11.61 -21.15 -9.54
N ASN A 893 -10.32 -20.79 -9.51
CA ASN A 893 -9.77 -19.42 -9.53
C ASN A 893 -10.01 -18.53 -8.31
N GLY A 894 -9.16 -18.72 -7.28
CA GLY A 894 -8.70 -17.68 -6.35
C GLY A 894 -7.18 -17.56 -6.46
N ASP A 895 -6.62 -16.38 -6.19
CA ASP A 895 -5.23 -16.01 -6.57
C ASP A 895 -4.13 -17.00 -6.14
N ALA A 896 -3.10 -17.14 -6.98
CA ALA A 896 -2.07 -18.18 -6.92
C ALA A 896 -1.05 -18.04 -5.75
N ASN A 897 -1.52 -18.24 -4.50
CA ASN A 897 -0.74 -18.73 -3.35
C ASN A 897 -1.75 -19.19 -2.26
N GLY A 898 -2.21 -20.44 -2.33
CA GLY A 898 -3.12 -21.06 -1.36
C GLY A 898 -2.85 -22.56 -1.21
N GLY A 899 -3.20 -23.15 -0.07
CA GLY A 899 -2.82 -24.51 0.31
C GLY A 899 -3.46 -25.62 -0.54
N ASN A 900 -2.74 -26.73 -0.71
CA ASN A 900 -3.16 -27.85 -1.56
C ASN A 900 -4.11 -28.82 -0.80
N GLY A 901 -5.42 -28.71 -1.02
CA GLY A 901 -6.45 -29.50 -0.33
C GLY A 901 -6.59 -30.94 -0.86
N ALA A 902 -5.61 -31.80 -0.62
CA ALA A 902 -5.44 -33.08 -1.33
C ALA A 902 -5.60 -34.36 -0.46
N TRP A 903 -6.64 -34.46 0.36
CA TRP A 903 -6.83 -35.59 1.31
C TRP A 903 -8.16 -36.36 1.23
N ALA A 904 -9.04 -36.04 0.27
CA ALA A 904 -10.29 -36.80 0.05
C ALA A 904 -10.05 -38.12 -0.73
N GLY A 905 -9.27 -39.06 -0.15
CA GLY A 905 -8.77 -40.23 -0.87
C GLY A 905 -8.55 -41.54 -0.08
N PHE A 906 -8.84 -41.59 1.23
CA PHE A 906 -8.54 -42.76 2.07
C PHE A 906 -9.81 -43.48 2.54
N GLY A 907 -10.35 -44.36 1.69
CA GLY A 907 -11.58 -45.08 2.02
C GLY A 907 -12.12 -46.03 0.96
N ASN A 908 -11.43 -47.15 0.71
CA ASN A 908 -12.04 -48.47 0.46
C ASN A 908 -10.97 -49.55 0.30
N GLY A 909 -10.99 -50.53 1.19
CA GLY A 909 -10.15 -51.73 1.16
C GLY A 909 -10.62 -52.68 2.26
N ASP A 910 -11.07 -53.88 1.87
CA ASP A 910 -11.82 -54.75 2.77
C ASP A 910 -10.97 -55.27 3.94
N GLY A 911 -11.59 -55.37 5.12
CA GLY A 911 -10.87 -55.51 6.39
C GLY A 911 -10.27 -56.89 6.70
N ASN A 912 -9.68 -56.96 7.89
CA ASN A 912 -9.02 -58.13 8.52
C ASN A 912 -7.50 -58.26 8.28
N GLY A 913 -6.74 -57.24 8.69
CA GLY A 913 -5.28 -57.30 8.92
C GLY A 913 -4.84 -56.25 9.95
N GLY A 914 -4.62 -56.66 11.20
CA GLY A 914 -4.26 -55.75 12.29
C GLY A 914 -2.75 -55.45 12.36
N TRP A 915 -2.37 -54.18 12.54
CA TRP A 915 -0.98 -53.74 12.64
C TRP A 915 -0.35 -54.12 13.99
N PRO A 916 0.76 -54.89 14.03
CA PRO A 916 1.48 -55.21 15.25
C PRO A 916 2.45 -54.06 15.63
N GLY A 917 1.94 -53.05 16.33
CA GLY A 917 2.78 -51.93 16.82
C GLY A 917 2.10 -51.03 17.86
N PHE A 918 0.78 -50.88 17.80
CA PHE A 918 0.03 -50.02 18.72
C PHE A 918 -0.15 -50.64 20.10
N GLY A 919 0.72 -50.26 21.03
CA GLY A 919 0.67 -50.62 22.46
C GLY A 919 -0.18 -49.67 23.31
N GLY A 920 -1.40 -49.33 22.89
CA GLY A 920 -2.28 -48.38 23.59
C GLY A 920 -3.77 -48.74 23.46
N ASP A 921 -4.56 -48.46 24.50
CA ASP A 921 -5.99 -48.81 24.61
C ASP A 921 -6.90 -47.61 24.31
N ALA A 922 -7.53 -47.59 23.13
CA ALA A 922 -8.80 -46.91 22.88
C ALA A 922 -9.48 -47.44 21.60
N SER A 923 -10.80 -47.56 21.61
CA SER A 923 -11.59 -48.02 20.46
C SER A 923 -12.02 -46.87 19.54
N LEU A 924 -11.38 -46.72 18.38
CA LEU A 924 -11.84 -45.86 17.29
C LEU A 924 -12.32 -46.71 16.10
N ASP A 925 -13.53 -46.43 15.60
CA ASP A 925 -14.12 -47.09 14.44
C ASP A 925 -13.84 -46.30 13.15
N TRP A 926 -12.64 -46.51 12.62
CA TRP A 926 -12.11 -45.85 11.42
C TRP A 926 -12.98 -46.01 10.17
N ALA A 927 -13.88 -47.00 10.12
CA ALA A 927 -14.70 -47.30 8.96
C ALA A 927 -15.94 -46.39 8.80
N ASN A 928 -16.31 -45.61 9.84
CA ASN A 928 -17.57 -44.85 9.88
C ASN A 928 -17.40 -43.33 10.13
N MET A 929 -16.20 -42.78 9.94
CA MET A 929 -15.92 -41.35 10.10
C MET A 929 -16.27 -40.53 8.84
N ASP A 930 -16.88 -39.35 9.03
CA ASP A 930 -17.07 -38.36 7.96
C ASP A 930 -15.85 -37.45 7.81
N TRP A 931 -14.90 -37.90 7.01
CA TRP A 931 -13.66 -37.20 6.66
C TRP A 931 -13.88 -35.82 6.02
N SER A 932 -15.09 -35.51 5.52
CA SER A 932 -15.37 -34.24 4.81
C SER A 932 -15.66 -33.06 5.74
N ASN A 933 -15.96 -33.31 7.02
CA ASN A 933 -16.33 -32.29 8.01
C ASN A 933 -15.45 -32.33 9.28
N MET A 934 -14.29 -32.98 9.24
CA MET A 934 -13.38 -33.05 10.40
C MET A 934 -12.64 -31.72 10.61
N ASP A 935 -12.75 -31.19 11.83
CA ASP A 935 -11.90 -30.11 12.33
C ASP A 935 -10.57 -30.71 12.79
N TRP A 936 -9.57 -30.69 11.91
CA TRP A 936 -8.25 -31.29 12.16
C TRP A 936 -7.49 -30.62 13.32
N GLY A 937 -7.95 -29.47 13.83
CA GLY A 937 -7.43 -28.82 15.03
C GLY A 937 -7.91 -29.44 16.35
N ASP A 938 -9.02 -30.20 16.33
CA ASP A 938 -9.53 -30.97 17.50
C ASP A 938 -8.95 -32.41 17.55
N MET A 939 -8.11 -32.81 16.57
CA MET A 939 -7.34 -34.06 16.65
C MET A 939 -6.02 -33.83 17.38
N ASP A 940 -5.82 -34.57 18.47
CA ASP A 940 -4.54 -34.57 19.20
C ASP A 940 -3.48 -35.42 18.47
N TRP A 941 -2.87 -34.81 17.46
CA TRP A 941 -1.63 -35.30 16.84
C TRP A 941 -0.40 -35.08 17.74
N GLY A 942 -0.54 -34.36 18.86
CA GLY A 942 0.53 -34.06 19.80
C GLY A 942 0.92 -35.26 20.66
N ASP A 943 -0.06 -36.05 21.08
CA ASP A 943 0.07 -37.31 21.83
C ASP A 943 0.35 -38.55 20.93
N MET A 944 0.37 -38.39 19.61
CA MET A 944 0.89 -39.42 18.71
C MET A 944 2.42 -39.45 18.78
N ASP A 945 2.98 -40.33 19.61
CA ASP A 945 4.39 -40.66 19.62
C ASP A 945 4.81 -41.37 18.32
N PHE A 946 5.36 -40.62 17.37
CA PHE A 946 6.03 -41.13 16.16
C PHE A 946 7.40 -41.74 16.51
N GLY A 947 7.40 -42.70 17.44
CA GLY A 947 8.52 -43.13 18.27
C GLY A 947 9.84 -43.30 17.53
N GLY A 948 10.74 -42.32 17.72
CA GLY A 948 12.12 -42.35 17.23
C GLY A 948 12.32 -42.35 15.71
N GLY A 949 11.27 -42.23 14.90
CA GLY A 949 11.34 -42.57 13.47
C GLY A 949 11.64 -41.41 12.50
N MET A 950 11.01 -40.24 12.68
CA MET A 950 10.91 -39.25 11.59
C MET A 950 11.86 -38.06 11.70
N PHE A 951 12.13 -37.55 12.92
CA PHE A 951 13.01 -36.39 13.14
C PHE A 951 13.90 -36.61 14.38
N GLY A 952 15.21 -36.41 14.24
CA GLY A 952 16.20 -36.75 15.28
C GLY A 952 16.67 -35.58 16.18
N GLY A 953 16.17 -34.36 15.95
CA GLY A 953 16.78 -33.12 16.47
C GLY A 953 16.70 -32.92 17.99
N GLY A 954 15.81 -33.62 18.69
CA GLY A 954 15.73 -33.59 20.17
C GLY A 954 16.78 -34.45 20.88
N GLN A 955 17.48 -35.33 20.16
CA GLN A 955 18.45 -36.29 20.72
C GLN A 955 19.89 -36.05 20.23
N THR A 956 20.12 -35.02 19.41
CA THR A 956 21.40 -34.81 18.70
C THR A 956 21.97 -33.43 19.01
N SER A 957 23.02 -33.38 19.84
CA SER A 957 23.76 -32.14 20.10
C SER A 957 24.41 -31.59 18.81
N VAL A 958 24.22 -30.31 18.55
CA VAL A 958 24.84 -29.64 17.39
C VAL A 958 26.36 -29.55 17.53
N VAL A 959 26.87 -29.48 18.76
CA VAL A 959 28.32 -29.45 19.05
C VAL A 959 28.95 -30.80 18.74
N ASP A 960 28.38 -31.89 19.26
CA ASP A 960 28.89 -33.24 19.01
C ASP A 960 28.78 -33.61 17.52
N PHE A 961 27.69 -33.21 16.86
CA PHE A 961 27.52 -33.43 15.42
C PHE A 961 28.57 -32.69 14.60
N LEU A 962 28.78 -31.39 14.84
CA LEU A 962 29.78 -30.59 14.11
C LEU A 962 31.20 -31.12 14.34
N ILE A 963 31.58 -31.44 15.58
CA ILE A 963 32.90 -32.02 15.89
C ILE A 963 33.10 -33.33 15.12
N LYS A 964 32.13 -34.27 15.19
CA LYS A 964 32.24 -35.57 14.52
C LYS A 964 32.22 -35.45 12.99
N ARG A 965 31.41 -34.54 12.45
CA ARG A 965 31.34 -34.26 11.01
C ARG A 965 32.67 -33.69 10.50
N PHE A 966 33.29 -32.80 11.26
CA PHE A 966 34.55 -32.16 10.88
C PHE A 966 35.73 -33.14 10.94
N GLU A 967 35.72 -34.14 11.84
CA GLU A 967 36.66 -35.27 11.77
C GLU A 967 36.52 -36.05 10.46
N ILE A 968 35.29 -36.42 10.09
CA ILE A 968 34.96 -37.22 8.90
C ILE A 968 35.35 -36.48 7.61
N ILE A 969 35.03 -35.20 7.49
CA ILE A 969 35.41 -34.37 6.32
C ILE A 969 36.93 -34.26 6.22
N ARG A 970 37.62 -33.97 7.33
CA ARG A 970 39.10 -33.96 7.39
C ARG A 970 39.73 -35.33 7.12
N GLU A 971 38.99 -36.44 7.17
CA GLU A 971 39.49 -37.75 6.75
C GLU A 971 39.23 -38.02 5.26
N ALA A 972 38.03 -37.68 4.76
CA ALA A 972 37.69 -37.79 3.36
C ALA A 972 38.61 -36.96 2.45
N LEU A 973 38.97 -35.73 2.86
CA LEU A 973 39.74 -34.76 2.04
C LEU A 973 41.27 -34.84 2.21
N LYS A 974 41.81 -35.89 2.87
CA LYS A 974 43.26 -36.07 3.12
C LYS A 974 44.10 -36.53 1.91
N ASN A 975 43.50 -36.75 0.74
CA ASN A 975 44.15 -37.34 -0.45
C ASN A 975 43.77 -36.59 -1.73
#